data_AF-A0A8C5AHW7-F1
#
_entry.id   AF-A0A8C5AHW7-F1
#
_cell.length_a   1.000
_cell.length_b   1.000
_cell.length_c   1.000
_cell.angle_alpha   90.00
_cell.angle_beta   90.00
_cell.angle_gamma   90.00
#
_symmetry.space_group_name_H-M   'P 1'
#
loop_
_entity.id
_entity.type
_entity.pdbx_description
1 polymer ?
#
loop_
_entity_poly.entity_id
_entity_poly.type
_entity_poly.pdbx_seq_one_letter_code
_entity_poly.pdbx_strand_id
1 'polypeptide(L)'
;MHVWYILQIIGGIVEDCLNRAEDQGLTSISFPAIGTGNLGFPKDLAASVMMEAVSKFNKEPRCLKTVNIVLYPKDQETIQVFTDALNKQLPKTTKVPAPTQSKSSLFSKVTSASGLHEITIGHVRVQVVLGDITKETTDVIVNSSNESFSLKSGVSKAILDAAGPTVENECKNLGGQPNTGMILTTPGNLMCKKILHLPGRRNPQDIQDTLKAALVLVEQNQYTSISFPALGTGQGNAQAGKVADAMLDAVVDMVSQSASGCLKEVRIIIFQQAMMKDFHSRMEKKEVTCISAFFTGGGSEAKQQKHNDFPSKDRQIEPAHFHICGSSQAEVNKAKTWIKDLISKEHTNNSIKDRAIPRLSNADTQRIMDIQNTMNVSVQIESNDACINIEGLTKNVLKANTEIQELLKKVRDKEEIEKILETVDWQYQLQGLQFQTFDDNSKFLLEQAHHNKQPCVDVDIQGRVHTVDVQNGTATDNQGNSIDIRRHDLLKVVVNLPKHWETMPSGISCQSFTVLPESPEYNEVRQLFKATVQRNVVKIERIQNPVLWKSLQLKKADMEARNGHKNNERRLFHGACSISIQDINQYGFNRSYAGKNAACYGNGTYFAINANYSAQDTYSKPDAQGQKCVYLCRVLTGDFTKGTQGMVVPPTKASSALHYDSVVNDINSIQMFVIFHDTHAYPEYLITFK
;
A
#
# COMPACT_ATOMS: atom_id res chain seq x y z
N MET A 1 49.12 8.74 -8.16
CA MET A 1 49.47 8.61 -6.73
C MET A 1 48.25 8.73 -5.80
N HIS A 2 47.35 9.72 -5.99
CA HIS A 2 46.18 9.92 -5.10
C HIS A 2 45.15 8.77 -5.04
N VAL A 3 44.82 8.14 -6.17
CA VAL A 3 43.82 7.04 -6.19
C VAL A 3 44.32 5.82 -5.41
N TRP A 4 45.59 5.46 -5.55
CA TRP A 4 46.21 4.33 -4.86
C TRP A 4 46.28 4.52 -3.34
N TYR A 5 46.53 5.74 -2.86
CA TYR A 5 46.54 6.05 -1.43
C TYR A 5 45.13 5.95 -0.81
N ILE A 6 44.12 6.39 -1.54
CA ILE A 6 42.72 6.30 -1.10
C ILE A 6 42.23 4.84 -1.07
N LEU A 7 42.68 3.99 -2.01
CA LEU A 7 42.40 2.55 -1.98
C LEU A 7 42.96 1.89 -0.72
N GLN A 8 44.20 2.22 -0.33
CA GLN A 8 44.80 1.71 0.90
C GLN A 8 44.03 2.17 2.15
N ILE A 9 43.50 3.40 2.16
CA ILE A 9 42.66 3.90 3.24
C ILE A 9 41.33 3.14 3.32
N ILE A 10 40.64 2.91 2.20
CA ILE A 10 39.35 2.19 2.19
C ILE A 10 39.55 0.75 2.69
N GLY A 11 40.59 0.06 2.21
CA GLY A 11 40.93 -1.28 2.69
C GLY A 11 41.25 -1.30 4.18
N GLY A 12 42.07 -0.36 4.66
CA GLY A 12 42.43 -0.23 6.07
C GLY A 12 41.23 0.04 6.98
N ILE A 13 40.28 0.89 6.56
CA ILE A 13 39.04 1.15 7.30
C ILE A 13 38.22 -0.14 7.47
N VAL A 14 38.10 -0.94 6.41
CA VAL A 14 37.36 -2.21 6.46
C VAL A 14 38.06 -3.20 7.40
N GLU A 15 39.39 -3.35 7.29
CA GLU A 15 40.18 -4.21 8.17
C GLU A 15 40.04 -3.80 9.65
N ASP A 16 40.14 -2.50 9.96
CA ASP A 16 40.01 -1.97 11.32
C ASP A 16 38.61 -2.21 11.91
N CYS A 17 37.56 -2.02 11.11
CA CYS A 17 36.19 -2.28 11.52
C CYS A 17 35.96 -3.76 11.82
N LEU A 18 36.50 -4.66 11.00
CA LEU A 18 36.41 -6.11 11.20
C LEU A 18 37.13 -6.54 12.49
N ASN A 19 38.36 -6.04 12.71
CA ASN A 19 39.13 -6.32 13.93
C ASN A 19 38.41 -5.81 15.19
N ARG A 20 37.86 -4.59 15.16
CA ARG A 20 37.12 -4.04 16.30
C ARG A 20 35.84 -4.82 16.62
N ALA A 21 35.11 -5.26 15.60
CA ALA A 21 33.90 -6.07 15.81
C ALA A 21 34.23 -7.42 16.45
N GLU A 22 35.33 -8.04 16.01
CA GLU A 22 35.86 -9.27 16.55
C GLU A 22 36.35 -9.10 18.01
N ASP A 23 37.08 -8.03 18.32
CA ASP A 23 37.55 -7.72 19.67
C ASP A 23 36.40 -7.42 20.65
N GLN A 24 35.29 -6.90 20.14
CA GLN A 24 34.06 -6.66 20.92
C GLN A 24 33.16 -7.91 21.01
N GLY A 25 33.56 -9.05 20.44
CA GLY A 25 32.78 -10.29 20.48
C GLY A 25 31.48 -10.24 19.67
N LEU A 26 31.39 -9.33 18.68
CA LEU A 26 30.21 -9.22 17.83
C LEU A 26 30.17 -10.34 16.79
N THR A 27 28.97 -10.81 16.46
CA THR A 27 28.78 -11.93 15.54
C THR A 27 28.55 -11.52 14.08
N SER A 28 28.24 -10.24 13.83
CA SER A 28 28.01 -9.72 12.49
C SER A 28 28.39 -8.25 12.34
N ILE A 29 28.71 -7.83 11.12
CA ILE A 29 28.97 -6.43 10.75
C ILE A 29 28.46 -6.15 9.34
N SER A 30 27.99 -4.93 9.08
CA SER A 30 27.48 -4.49 7.78
C SER A 30 28.23 -3.25 7.29
N PHE A 31 28.70 -3.27 6.04
CA PHE A 31 29.35 -2.14 5.38
C PHE A 31 28.51 -1.59 4.23
N PRO A 32 28.41 -0.26 4.07
CA PRO A 32 27.93 0.34 2.83
C PRO A 32 29.00 0.24 1.72
N ALA A 33 28.68 0.62 0.48
CA ALA A 33 29.70 0.80 -0.57
C ALA A 33 30.57 2.05 -0.28
N ILE A 34 31.63 1.86 0.52
CA ILE A 34 32.48 2.96 1.00
C ILE A 34 33.20 3.62 -0.19
N GLY A 35 33.03 4.94 -0.32
CA GLY A 35 33.68 5.75 -1.36
C GLY A 35 32.88 5.96 -2.64
N THR A 36 31.87 5.14 -2.94
CA THR A 36 31.17 5.19 -4.25
C THR A 36 30.09 6.27 -4.37
N GLY A 37 29.69 6.90 -3.26
CA GLY A 37 28.71 7.98 -3.20
C GLY A 37 29.29 9.35 -3.53
N ASN A 38 29.11 10.32 -2.63
CA ASN A 38 29.57 11.72 -2.82
C ASN A 38 31.09 11.87 -3.06
N LEU A 39 31.89 10.85 -2.69
CA LEU A 39 33.33 10.84 -2.91
C LEU A 39 33.73 10.43 -4.34
N GLY A 40 32.76 9.98 -5.16
CA GLY A 40 32.93 9.73 -6.60
C GLY A 40 33.92 8.62 -6.94
N PHE A 41 34.19 7.71 -6.01
CA PHE A 41 35.22 6.70 -6.20
C PHE A 41 34.77 5.61 -7.20
N PRO A 42 35.65 5.11 -8.09
CA PRO A 42 35.30 4.05 -9.03
C PRO A 42 34.74 2.81 -8.32
N LYS A 43 33.52 2.42 -8.71
CA LYS A 43 32.73 1.38 -8.04
C LYS A 43 33.44 0.03 -8.04
N ASP A 44 34.14 -0.30 -9.12
CA ASP A 44 34.88 -1.54 -9.33
C ASP A 44 36.11 -1.64 -8.42
N LEU A 45 36.85 -0.54 -8.28
CA LEU A 45 38.01 -0.49 -7.41
C LEU A 45 37.60 -0.49 -5.92
N ALA A 46 36.54 0.24 -5.55
CA ALA A 46 35.98 0.20 -4.20
C ALA A 46 35.52 -1.22 -3.84
N ALA A 47 34.75 -1.88 -4.72
CA ALA A 47 34.30 -3.25 -4.52
C ALA A 47 35.47 -4.22 -4.38
N SER A 48 36.47 -4.14 -5.26
CA SER A 48 37.64 -5.02 -5.21
C SER A 48 38.41 -4.90 -3.90
N VAL A 49 38.67 -3.67 -3.45
CA VAL A 49 39.44 -3.43 -2.21
C VAL A 49 38.66 -3.85 -0.97
N MET A 50 37.36 -3.57 -0.92
CA MET A 50 36.52 -4.01 0.18
C MET A 50 36.46 -5.54 0.28
N MET A 51 36.31 -6.24 -0.85
CA MET A 51 36.32 -7.72 -0.88
C MET A 51 37.68 -8.30 -0.50
N GLU A 52 38.78 -7.68 -0.96
CA GLU A 52 40.13 -8.09 -0.60
C GLU A 52 40.39 -7.94 0.91
N ALA A 53 39.97 -6.83 1.51
CA ALA A 53 40.05 -6.60 2.95
C ALA A 53 39.26 -7.65 3.75
N VAL A 54 38.03 -7.98 3.31
CA VAL A 54 37.20 -9.03 3.92
C VAL A 54 37.84 -10.42 3.75
N SER A 55 38.39 -10.73 2.58
CA SER A 55 39.04 -12.02 2.32
C SER A 55 40.37 -12.18 3.05
N LYS A 56 41.07 -11.08 3.32
CA LYS A 56 42.33 -11.05 4.08
C LYS A 56 42.08 -11.09 5.58
N PHE A 57 40.91 -10.64 6.04
CA PHE A 57 40.51 -10.73 7.44
C PHE A 57 40.44 -12.20 7.88
N ASN A 58 41.16 -12.47 8.97
CA ASN A 58 41.36 -13.73 9.68
C ASN A 58 40.60 -14.97 9.14
N LYS A 59 41.33 -16.00 8.70
CA LYS A 59 40.76 -17.24 8.14
C LYS A 59 39.92 -18.03 9.15
N GLU A 60 40.12 -17.81 10.45
CA GLU A 60 39.35 -18.42 11.54
C GLU A 60 38.95 -17.35 12.59
N PRO A 61 37.89 -16.57 12.33
CA PRO A 61 37.39 -15.59 13.30
C PRO A 61 36.80 -16.31 14.53
N ARG A 62 37.03 -15.77 15.72
CA ARG A 62 36.54 -16.33 17.00
C ARG A 62 35.06 -16.03 17.19
N CYS A 63 34.61 -14.81 16.84
CA CYS A 63 33.26 -14.35 17.13
C CYS A 63 32.50 -13.90 15.89
N LEU A 64 33.17 -13.22 14.96
CA LEU A 64 32.54 -12.62 13.78
C LEU A 64 32.23 -13.69 12.72
N LYS A 65 30.95 -13.93 12.45
CA LYS A 65 30.47 -14.97 11.53
C LYS A 65 29.93 -14.43 10.21
N THR A 66 29.48 -13.18 10.19
CA THR A 66 28.74 -12.63 9.05
C THR A 66 29.20 -11.22 8.72
N VAL A 67 29.62 -11.00 7.49
CA VAL A 67 29.95 -9.67 6.94
C VAL A 67 28.98 -9.38 5.80
N ASN A 68 28.14 -8.36 5.96
CA ASN A 68 27.17 -7.96 4.95
C ASN A 68 27.66 -6.72 4.20
N ILE A 69 27.52 -6.70 2.87
CA ILE A 69 27.66 -5.47 2.08
C ILE A 69 26.28 -4.99 1.66
N VAL A 70 25.88 -3.84 2.20
CA VAL A 70 24.53 -3.29 2.04
C VAL A 70 24.53 -2.25 0.92
N LEU A 71 23.84 -2.57 -0.18
CA LEU A 71 23.79 -1.77 -1.38
C LEU A 71 22.39 -1.19 -1.62
N TYR A 72 22.32 0.01 -2.19
CA TYR A 72 21.05 0.67 -2.47
C TYR A 72 20.32 0.00 -3.64
N PRO A 73 19.08 -0.51 -3.50
CA PRO A 73 18.47 -1.38 -4.52
C PRO A 73 18.13 -0.72 -5.86
N LYS A 74 18.10 0.61 -5.93
CA LYS A 74 17.95 1.32 -7.22
C LYS A 74 19.30 1.55 -7.92
N ASP A 75 20.43 1.31 -7.25
CA ASP A 75 21.78 1.43 -7.83
C ASP A 75 22.25 0.07 -8.39
N GLN A 76 21.62 -0.32 -9.50
CA GLN A 76 21.86 -1.59 -10.18
C GLN A 76 23.32 -1.76 -10.63
N GLU A 77 23.99 -0.65 -10.96
CA GLU A 77 25.40 -0.65 -11.36
C GLU A 77 26.30 -1.03 -10.18
N THR A 78 26.13 -0.40 -9.01
CA THR A 78 26.92 -0.76 -7.81
C THR A 78 26.64 -2.19 -7.37
N ILE A 79 25.38 -2.63 -7.46
CA ILE A 79 24.97 -4.02 -7.15
C ILE A 79 25.71 -5.02 -8.04
N GLN A 80 25.69 -4.80 -9.36
CA GLN A 80 26.35 -5.69 -10.30
C GLN A 80 27.85 -5.77 -10.04
N VAL A 81 28.50 -4.62 -9.84
CA VAL A 81 29.95 -4.52 -9.63
C VAL A 81 30.39 -5.23 -8.34
N PHE A 82 29.68 -5.05 -7.23
CA PHE A 82 29.98 -5.75 -5.97
C PHE A 82 29.66 -7.25 -6.03
N THR A 83 28.60 -7.63 -6.76
CA THR A 83 28.26 -9.05 -7.01
C THR A 83 29.35 -9.74 -7.83
N ASP A 84 29.87 -9.07 -8.86
CA ASP A 84 30.95 -9.61 -9.68
C ASP A 84 32.27 -9.73 -8.90
N ALA A 85 32.58 -8.75 -8.03
CA ALA A 85 33.74 -8.81 -7.14
C ALA A 85 33.66 -9.99 -6.15
N LEU A 86 32.49 -10.21 -5.56
CA LEU A 86 32.23 -11.34 -4.65
C LEU A 86 32.36 -12.69 -5.38
N ASN A 87 31.74 -12.82 -6.56
CA ASN A 87 31.79 -14.04 -7.37
C ASN A 87 33.20 -14.38 -7.87
N LYS A 88 34.08 -13.39 -8.06
CA LYS A 88 35.49 -13.61 -8.41
C LYS A 88 36.30 -14.23 -7.28
N GLN A 89 35.90 -14.05 -6.03
CA GLN A 89 36.58 -14.61 -4.86
C GLN A 89 36.07 -16.00 -4.45
N LEU A 90 34.96 -16.48 -5.04
CA LEU A 90 34.46 -17.84 -4.84
C LEU A 90 35.22 -18.85 -5.74
N PRO A 91 35.68 -19.99 -5.20
CA PRO A 91 36.44 -20.97 -5.98
C PRO A 91 35.59 -21.62 -7.10
N LYS A 92 36.11 -21.59 -8.34
CA LYS A 92 35.49 -22.26 -9.51
C LYS A 92 35.93 -23.73 -9.57
N THR A 93 35.02 -24.68 -9.37
CA THR A 93 35.29 -26.11 -9.62
C THR A 93 34.60 -26.62 -10.87
N THR A 94 35.39 -27.33 -11.68
CA THR A 94 35.12 -27.90 -13.01
C THR A 94 34.62 -29.35 -12.96
N LYS A 95 33.61 -29.67 -13.81
CA LYS A 95 33.25 -30.93 -14.52
C LYS A 95 33.42 -32.36 -13.89
N VAL A 96 32.25 -33.02 -13.68
CA VAL A 96 31.81 -34.44 -13.96
C VAL A 96 32.35 -35.58 -13.03
N PRO A 97 31.64 -36.73 -12.73
CA PRO A 97 30.29 -37.27 -13.11
C PRO A 97 29.35 -37.69 -11.94
N ALA A 98 28.09 -38.02 -12.27
CA ALA A 98 27.08 -38.68 -11.41
C ALA A 98 27.34 -40.21 -11.26
N PRO A 99 26.62 -41.00 -10.42
CA PRO A 99 25.47 -40.67 -9.57
C PRO A 99 25.51 -41.26 -8.13
N THR A 100 25.02 -40.49 -7.14
CA THR A 100 24.36 -41.09 -5.97
C THR A 100 23.39 -40.09 -5.33
N GLN A 101 22.10 -40.36 -5.55
CA GLN A 101 20.90 -39.87 -4.83
C GLN A 101 21.04 -38.61 -3.96
N SER A 102 20.81 -37.43 -4.55
CA SER A 102 20.42 -36.24 -3.81
C SER A 102 18.89 -36.12 -3.81
N LYS A 103 18.28 -36.02 -2.62
CA LYS A 103 16.85 -35.74 -2.43
C LYS A 103 16.43 -34.53 -3.27
N SER A 104 15.38 -34.70 -4.08
CA SER A 104 14.90 -33.71 -5.04
C SER A 104 14.43 -32.42 -4.36
N SER A 105 14.67 -31.29 -5.01
CA SER A 105 13.94 -30.04 -4.75
C SER A 105 12.43 -30.34 -4.66
N LEU A 106 11.76 -29.82 -3.62
CA LEU A 106 10.32 -29.96 -3.43
C LEU A 106 9.50 -29.20 -4.49
N PHE A 107 10.12 -28.29 -5.26
CA PHE A 107 9.40 -27.44 -6.23
C PHE A 107 10.06 -27.46 -7.61
N SER A 108 9.25 -27.38 -8.66
CA SER A 108 9.71 -27.09 -10.03
C SER A 108 9.69 -25.59 -10.33
N LYS A 109 10.32 -25.19 -11.43
CA LYS A 109 10.13 -23.85 -12.01
C LYS A 109 8.68 -23.63 -12.42
N VAL A 110 8.14 -22.43 -12.19
CA VAL A 110 6.81 -22.04 -12.67
C VAL A 110 6.86 -21.92 -14.19
N THR A 111 5.92 -22.58 -14.86
CA THR A 111 5.71 -22.44 -16.30
C THR A 111 4.41 -21.71 -16.57
N SER A 112 4.45 -20.78 -17.53
CA SER A 112 3.30 -19.93 -17.87
C SER A 112 2.99 -20.09 -19.36
N ALA A 113 1.75 -20.49 -19.66
CA ALA A 113 1.15 -20.47 -20.98
C ALA A 113 -0.12 -19.61 -20.93
N SER A 114 -0.63 -19.13 -22.06
CA SER A 114 -1.77 -18.19 -22.10
C SER A 114 -2.96 -18.65 -21.23
N GLY A 115 -3.15 -18.03 -20.06
CA GLY A 115 -4.24 -18.33 -19.12
C GLY A 115 -4.01 -19.51 -18.16
N LEU A 116 -2.81 -20.11 -18.15
CA LEU A 116 -2.41 -21.26 -17.32
C LEU A 116 -1.05 -21.01 -16.68
N HIS A 117 -0.98 -21.13 -15.36
CA HIS A 117 0.28 -21.15 -14.61
C HIS A 117 0.42 -22.49 -13.89
N GLU A 118 1.59 -23.12 -13.97
CA GLU A 118 1.84 -24.45 -13.40
C GLU A 118 3.11 -24.49 -12.57
N ILE A 119 3.06 -25.16 -11.42
CA ILE A 119 4.21 -25.53 -10.59
C ILE A 119 4.03 -26.98 -10.10
N THR A 120 5.10 -27.75 -10.01
CA THR A 120 5.08 -29.07 -9.34
C THR A 120 5.56 -28.90 -7.91
N ILE A 121 4.78 -29.39 -6.94
CA ILE A 121 5.10 -29.43 -5.51
C ILE A 121 5.21 -30.90 -5.11
N GLY A 122 6.43 -31.39 -4.88
CA GLY A 122 6.75 -32.79 -4.65
C GLY A 122 6.28 -33.68 -5.80
N HIS A 123 5.27 -34.51 -5.55
CA HIS A 123 4.68 -35.42 -6.54
C HIS A 123 3.34 -34.89 -7.12
N VAL A 124 2.92 -33.69 -6.74
CA VAL A 124 1.63 -33.08 -7.12
C VAL A 124 1.88 -31.91 -8.08
N ARG A 125 1.22 -31.92 -9.24
CA ARG A 125 1.17 -30.77 -10.15
C ARG A 125 0.08 -29.80 -9.70
N VAL A 126 0.43 -28.55 -9.50
CA VAL A 126 -0.50 -27.48 -9.12
C VAL A 126 -0.65 -26.51 -10.29
N GLN A 127 -1.88 -26.34 -10.76
CA GLN A 127 -2.23 -25.45 -11.87
C GLN A 127 -3.16 -24.34 -11.40
N VAL A 128 -2.90 -23.11 -11.81
CA VAL A 128 -3.84 -21.98 -11.73
C VAL A 128 -4.34 -21.70 -13.14
N VAL A 129 -5.65 -21.83 -13.33
CA VAL A 129 -6.29 -21.83 -14.66
C VAL A 129 -7.37 -20.76 -14.70
N LEU A 130 -7.35 -19.90 -15.71
CA LEU A 130 -8.48 -19.02 -16.00
C LEU A 130 -9.60 -19.86 -16.63
N GLY A 131 -10.75 -19.98 -15.98
CA GLY A 131 -11.82 -20.83 -16.48
C GLY A 131 -13.09 -20.88 -15.63
N ASP A 132 -14.03 -21.70 -16.09
CA ASP A 132 -15.28 -22.01 -15.40
C ASP A 132 -15.18 -23.40 -14.77
N ILE A 133 -15.31 -23.46 -13.44
CA ILE A 133 -15.17 -24.71 -12.68
C ILE A 133 -16.20 -25.77 -13.08
N THR A 134 -17.34 -25.39 -13.64
CA THR A 134 -18.37 -26.33 -14.11
C THR A 134 -17.94 -27.11 -15.36
N LYS A 135 -16.84 -26.72 -16.00
CA LYS A 135 -16.27 -27.37 -17.19
C LYS A 135 -15.06 -28.25 -16.89
N GLU A 136 -14.68 -28.36 -15.63
CA GLU A 136 -13.53 -29.15 -15.21
C GLU A 136 -13.78 -30.66 -15.31
N THR A 137 -12.70 -31.40 -15.56
CA THR A 137 -12.71 -32.85 -15.79
C THR A 137 -11.84 -33.61 -14.77
N THR A 138 -11.44 -32.95 -13.69
CA THR A 138 -10.72 -33.61 -12.58
C THR A 138 -11.62 -34.62 -11.87
N ASP A 139 -11.03 -35.54 -11.10
CA ASP A 139 -11.80 -36.56 -10.39
C ASP A 139 -12.79 -35.92 -9.41
N VAL A 140 -12.38 -34.86 -8.72
CA VAL A 140 -13.20 -34.14 -7.74
C VAL A 140 -13.27 -32.65 -8.04
N ILE A 141 -14.47 -32.08 -8.07
CA ILE A 141 -14.66 -30.62 -8.09
C ILE A 141 -15.16 -30.16 -6.73
N VAL A 142 -14.66 -29.02 -6.26
CA VAL A 142 -15.02 -28.47 -4.95
C VAL A 142 -16.10 -27.41 -5.09
N ASN A 143 -17.17 -27.58 -4.32
CA ASN A 143 -18.21 -26.60 -4.15
C ASN A 143 -18.07 -25.87 -2.80
N SER A 144 -17.94 -24.53 -2.85
CA SER A 144 -17.97 -23.67 -1.67
C SER A 144 -19.41 -23.27 -1.33
N SER A 145 -19.97 -23.88 -0.28
CA SER A 145 -21.36 -23.75 0.16
C SER A 145 -21.48 -23.10 1.55
N ASN A 146 -22.62 -23.26 2.21
CA ASN A 146 -22.85 -22.90 3.61
C ASN A 146 -22.81 -24.16 4.51
N GLU A 147 -22.92 -23.98 5.83
CA GLU A 147 -22.87 -25.08 6.81
C GLU A 147 -23.99 -26.14 6.61
N SER A 148 -25.07 -25.79 5.90
CA SER A 148 -26.17 -26.71 5.57
C SER A 148 -26.12 -27.25 4.14
N PHE A 149 -25.03 -26.97 3.39
CA PHE A 149 -24.81 -27.39 2.00
C PHE A 149 -25.96 -27.04 1.04
N SER A 150 -26.70 -25.97 1.33
CA SER A 150 -27.90 -25.54 0.61
C SER A 150 -27.70 -24.23 -0.16
N LEU A 151 -26.48 -23.69 -0.18
CA LEU A 151 -26.18 -22.39 -0.76
C LEU A 151 -26.45 -22.37 -2.27
N LYS A 152 -27.28 -21.43 -2.72
CA LYS A 152 -27.59 -21.19 -4.14
C LYS A 152 -27.15 -19.81 -4.61
N SER A 153 -25.95 -19.40 -4.22
CA SER A 153 -25.31 -18.17 -4.68
C SER A 153 -23.89 -18.43 -5.20
N GLY A 154 -23.37 -17.51 -6.02
CA GLY A 154 -21.99 -17.54 -6.52
C GLY A 154 -21.62 -18.87 -7.19
N VAL A 155 -20.45 -19.40 -6.84
CA VAL A 155 -19.93 -20.65 -7.38
C VAL A 155 -20.83 -21.86 -7.05
N SER A 156 -21.45 -21.89 -5.86
CA SER A 156 -22.35 -22.98 -5.48
C SER A 156 -23.59 -23.02 -6.35
N LYS A 157 -24.16 -21.86 -6.69
CA LYS A 157 -25.26 -21.79 -7.66
C LYS A 157 -24.83 -22.37 -9.02
N ALA A 158 -23.69 -21.93 -9.55
CA ALA A 158 -23.22 -22.38 -10.86
C ALA A 158 -22.99 -23.89 -10.91
N ILE A 159 -22.36 -24.46 -9.87
CA ILE A 159 -22.13 -25.91 -9.76
C ILE A 159 -23.45 -26.68 -9.64
N LEU A 160 -24.38 -26.25 -8.78
CA LEU A 160 -25.66 -26.95 -8.60
C LEU A 160 -26.56 -26.85 -9.84
N ASP A 161 -26.61 -25.69 -10.49
CA ASP A 161 -27.34 -25.49 -11.75
C ASP A 161 -26.80 -26.42 -12.84
N ALA A 162 -25.47 -26.55 -12.94
CA ALA A 162 -24.81 -27.40 -13.92
C ALA A 162 -24.93 -28.90 -13.60
N ALA A 163 -24.82 -29.30 -12.33
CA ALA A 163 -24.90 -30.69 -11.89
C ALA A 163 -26.34 -31.22 -11.93
N GLY A 164 -27.34 -30.36 -11.70
CA GLY A 164 -28.76 -30.70 -11.74
C GLY A 164 -29.35 -31.10 -10.37
N PRO A 165 -30.68 -31.30 -10.32
CA PRO A 165 -31.44 -31.42 -9.07
C PRO A 165 -31.12 -32.68 -8.25
N THR A 166 -30.56 -33.73 -8.86
CA THR A 166 -30.16 -34.94 -8.14
C THR A 166 -29.11 -34.64 -7.07
N VAL A 167 -28.11 -33.80 -7.41
CA VAL A 167 -27.05 -33.42 -6.48
C VAL A 167 -27.60 -32.57 -5.34
N GLU A 168 -28.55 -31.67 -5.60
CA GLU A 168 -29.18 -30.88 -4.53
C GLU A 168 -29.90 -31.75 -3.50
N ASN A 169 -30.56 -32.82 -3.94
CA ASN A 169 -31.24 -33.75 -3.05
C ASN A 169 -30.23 -34.57 -2.23
N GLU A 170 -29.12 -35.01 -2.84
CA GLU A 170 -28.02 -35.63 -2.09
C GLU A 170 -27.42 -34.69 -1.05
N CYS A 171 -27.22 -33.40 -1.37
CA CYS A 171 -26.73 -32.41 -0.41
C CYS A 171 -27.67 -32.26 0.79
N LYS A 172 -28.99 -32.21 0.56
CA LYS A 172 -29.98 -32.14 1.64
C LYS A 172 -29.96 -33.39 2.52
N ASN A 173 -29.89 -34.56 1.91
CA ASN A 173 -29.89 -35.84 2.62
C ASN A 173 -28.62 -36.02 3.47
N LEU A 174 -27.44 -35.77 2.88
CA LEU A 174 -26.16 -35.92 3.56
C LEU A 174 -25.91 -34.78 4.58
N GLY A 175 -26.32 -33.56 4.27
CA GLY A 175 -26.22 -32.42 5.17
C GLY A 175 -27.11 -32.54 6.42
N GLY A 176 -28.20 -33.30 6.34
CA GLY A 176 -29.05 -33.64 7.48
C GLY A 176 -28.51 -34.75 8.38
N GLN A 177 -27.43 -35.43 7.98
CA GLN A 177 -26.78 -36.50 8.76
C GLN A 177 -25.54 -35.96 9.49
N PRO A 178 -25.12 -36.61 10.60
CA PRO A 178 -23.85 -36.28 11.25
C PRO A 178 -22.69 -36.38 10.25
N ASN A 179 -21.94 -35.29 10.08
CA ASN A 179 -20.83 -35.21 9.14
C ASN A 179 -19.67 -34.40 9.74
N THR A 180 -18.49 -34.52 9.15
CA THR A 180 -17.24 -33.87 9.60
C THR A 180 -17.11 -32.42 9.12
N GLY A 181 -18.19 -31.80 8.65
CA GLY A 181 -18.19 -30.46 8.04
C GLY A 181 -17.95 -30.46 6.53
N MET A 182 -17.90 -31.62 5.87
CA MET A 182 -17.86 -31.76 4.41
C MET A 182 -18.67 -32.97 3.96
N ILE A 183 -19.23 -32.91 2.75
CA ILE A 183 -19.98 -34.03 2.15
C ILE A 183 -19.56 -34.27 0.71
N LEU A 184 -19.60 -35.53 0.28
CA LEU A 184 -19.24 -35.95 -1.08
C LEU A 184 -20.49 -36.48 -1.79
N THR A 185 -20.80 -35.94 -2.97
CA THR A 185 -21.99 -36.31 -3.77
C THR A 185 -21.60 -36.88 -5.13
N THR A 186 -22.57 -37.47 -5.83
CA THR A 186 -22.42 -37.81 -7.26
C THR A 186 -22.24 -36.54 -8.13
N PRO A 187 -21.68 -36.64 -9.34
CA PRO A 187 -21.38 -35.46 -10.16
C PRO A 187 -22.61 -34.89 -10.89
N GLY A 188 -23.74 -35.61 -10.88
CA GLY A 188 -24.89 -35.26 -11.70
C GLY A 188 -24.51 -35.20 -13.18
N ASN A 189 -24.74 -34.05 -13.82
CA ASN A 189 -24.37 -33.79 -15.22
C ASN A 189 -22.94 -33.24 -15.42
N LEU A 190 -22.15 -33.08 -14.36
CA LEU A 190 -20.76 -32.62 -14.48
C LEU A 190 -19.83 -33.76 -14.94
N MET A 191 -18.68 -33.40 -15.51
CA MET A 191 -17.70 -34.35 -16.06
C MET A 191 -16.73 -34.93 -15.03
N CYS A 192 -16.78 -34.46 -13.77
CA CYS A 192 -15.98 -35.03 -12.68
C CYS A 192 -16.57 -36.37 -12.19
N LYS A 193 -15.85 -37.07 -11.31
CA LYS A 193 -16.36 -38.31 -10.67
C LYS A 193 -17.18 -38.01 -9.43
N LYS A 194 -16.84 -36.94 -8.68
CA LYS A 194 -17.50 -36.52 -7.43
C LYS A 194 -17.48 -35.02 -7.26
N ILE A 195 -18.42 -34.50 -6.47
CA ILE A 195 -18.41 -33.11 -5.99
C ILE A 195 -18.19 -33.13 -4.47
N LEU A 196 -17.19 -32.39 -4.01
CA LEU A 196 -16.92 -32.18 -2.59
C LEU A 196 -17.51 -30.85 -2.15
N HIS A 197 -18.49 -30.88 -1.27
CA HIS A 197 -19.13 -29.68 -0.73
C HIS A 197 -18.54 -29.34 0.63
N LEU A 198 -18.10 -28.10 0.78
CA LEU A 198 -17.55 -27.58 2.03
C LEU A 198 -18.08 -26.17 2.34
N PRO A 199 -18.19 -25.76 3.61
CA PRO A 199 -18.57 -24.40 3.98
C PRO A 199 -17.49 -23.39 3.54
N GLY A 200 -17.91 -22.30 2.92
CA GLY A 200 -17.02 -21.20 2.55
C GLY A 200 -16.45 -20.49 3.78
N ARG A 201 -15.13 -20.29 3.81
CA ARG A 201 -14.41 -19.55 4.86
C ARG A 201 -13.92 -18.20 4.35
N ARG A 202 -13.71 -17.24 5.26
CA ARG A 202 -13.23 -15.88 4.95
C ARG A 202 -11.81 -15.61 5.46
N ASN A 203 -11.44 -16.23 6.57
CA ASN A 203 -10.09 -16.13 7.12
C ASN A 203 -9.15 -17.06 6.32
N PRO A 204 -7.97 -16.57 5.88
CA PRO A 204 -6.97 -17.39 5.18
C PRO A 204 -6.57 -18.66 5.94
N GLN A 205 -6.44 -18.63 7.26
CA GLN A 205 -6.10 -19.82 8.05
C GLN A 205 -7.21 -20.88 7.98
N ASP A 206 -8.46 -20.46 8.15
CA ASP A 206 -9.60 -21.37 8.02
C ASP A 206 -9.70 -21.95 6.60
N ILE A 207 -9.35 -21.16 5.57
CA ILE A 207 -9.29 -21.62 4.17
C ILE A 207 -8.19 -22.67 4.02
N GLN A 208 -7.00 -22.44 4.57
CA GLN A 208 -5.89 -23.39 4.53
C GLN A 208 -6.28 -24.72 5.22
N ASP A 209 -6.83 -24.65 6.43
CA ASP A 209 -7.23 -25.83 7.20
C ASP A 209 -8.33 -26.62 6.49
N THR A 210 -9.32 -25.91 5.93
CA THR A 210 -10.41 -26.51 5.17
C THR A 210 -9.91 -27.16 3.87
N LEU A 211 -9.00 -26.49 3.14
CA LEU A 211 -8.43 -27.03 1.92
C LEU A 211 -7.56 -28.26 2.22
N LYS A 212 -6.77 -28.21 3.29
CA LYS A 212 -5.96 -29.35 3.74
C LYS A 212 -6.83 -30.56 4.07
N ALA A 213 -7.92 -30.37 4.81
CA ALA A 213 -8.86 -31.44 5.11
C ALA A 213 -9.52 -32.01 3.84
N ALA A 214 -9.85 -31.15 2.86
CA ALA A 214 -10.35 -31.59 1.56
C ALA A 214 -9.33 -32.45 0.79
N LEU A 215 -8.06 -32.05 0.74
CA LEU A 215 -6.99 -32.82 0.09
C LEU A 215 -6.80 -34.20 0.75
N VAL A 216 -6.79 -34.26 2.08
CA VAL A 216 -6.70 -35.52 2.83
C VAL A 216 -7.88 -36.44 2.51
N LEU A 217 -9.10 -35.89 2.44
CA LEU A 217 -10.29 -36.68 2.09
C LEU A 217 -10.19 -37.24 0.67
N VAL A 218 -9.68 -36.48 -0.29
CA VAL A 218 -9.47 -36.92 -1.68
C VAL A 218 -8.46 -38.07 -1.74
N GLU A 219 -7.35 -37.97 -1.00
CA GLU A 219 -6.37 -39.06 -0.92
C GLU A 219 -6.93 -40.33 -0.28
N GLN A 220 -7.68 -40.20 0.82
CA GLN A 220 -8.34 -41.32 1.50
C GLN A 220 -9.32 -42.06 0.58
N ASN A 221 -9.94 -41.34 -0.36
CA ASN A 221 -10.86 -41.91 -1.35
C ASN A 221 -10.16 -42.31 -2.67
N GLN A 222 -8.82 -42.32 -2.72
CA GLN A 222 -8.01 -42.76 -3.85
C GLN A 222 -8.23 -41.99 -5.16
N TYR A 223 -8.63 -40.71 -5.08
CA TYR A 223 -8.74 -39.84 -6.24
C TYR A 223 -7.39 -39.18 -6.58
N THR A 224 -7.14 -38.98 -7.87
CA THR A 224 -5.84 -38.53 -8.39
C THR A 224 -5.81 -37.04 -8.75
N SER A 225 -6.98 -36.39 -8.87
CA SER A 225 -7.06 -34.98 -9.21
C SER A 225 -8.22 -34.24 -8.56
N ILE A 226 -8.02 -32.97 -8.20
CA ILE A 226 -9.06 -32.11 -7.61
C ILE A 226 -9.00 -30.68 -8.17
N SER A 227 -10.17 -30.08 -8.45
CA SER A 227 -10.30 -28.68 -8.84
C SER A 227 -11.00 -27.85 -7.76
N PHE A 228 -10.37 -26.76 -7.34
CA PHE A 228 -10.91 -25.76 -6.40
C PHE A 228 -11.28 -24.47 -7.13
N PRO A 229 -12.35 -23.78 -6.73
CA PRO A 229 -12.54 -22.38 -7.09
C PRO A 229 -11.65 -21.50 -6.19
N ALA A 230 -11.54 -20.21 -6.50
CA ALA A 230 -10.91 -19.24 -5.61
C ALA A 230 -11.74 -19.04 -4.31
N LEU A 231 -11.55 -19.93 -3.33
CA LEU A 231 -12.36 -20.00 -2.10
C LEU A 231 -12.38 -18.65 -1.34
N GLY A 232 -13.57 -18.21 -0.94
CA GLY A 232 -13.73 -17.00 -0.10
C GLY A 232 -13.59 -15.65 -0.82
N THR A 233 -13.15 -15.62 -2.08
CA THR A 233 -12.89 -14.37 -2.84
C THR A 233 -14.14 -13.68 -3.42
N GLY A 234 -15.27 -14.40 -3.50
CA GLY A 234 -16.56 -13.86 -3.94
C GLY A 234 -17.32 -13.16 -2.82
N GLN A 235 -18.48 -13.70 -2.42
CA GLN A 235 -19.28 -13.17 -1.30
C GLN A 235 -18.55 -13.17 0.06
N GLY A 236 -17.42 -13.87 0.17
CA GLY A 236 -16.56 -13.85 1.36
C GLY A 236 -15.67 -12.60 1.48
N ASN A 237 -15.51 -11.84 0.39
CA ASN A 237 -14.68 -10.63 0.29
C ASN A 237 -13.22 -10.81 0.78
N ALA A 238 -12.70 -12.04 0.75
CA ALA A 238 -11.32 -12.32 1.12
C ALA A 238 -10.35 -11.84 0.02
N GLN A 239 -9.22 -11.27 0.42
CA GLN A 239 -8.22 -10.77 -0.53
C GLN A 239 -7.58 -11.92 -1.31
N ALA A 240 -7.67 -11.86 -2.65
CA ALA A 240 -7.19 -12.90 -3.57
C ALA A 240 -5.76 -13.37 -3.29
N GLY A 241 -4.83 -12.45 -3.02
CA GLY A 241 -3.45 -12.81 -2.72
C GLY A 241 -3.26 -13.58 -1.41
N LYS A 242 -4.07 -13.32 -0.38
CA LYS A 242 -4.02 -14.08 0.89
C LYS A 242 -4.67 -15.46 0.73
N VAL A 243 -5.74 -15.54 -0.06
CA VAL A 243 -6.36 -16.82 -0.45
C VAL A 243 -5.37 -17.67 -1.25
N ALA A 244 -4.66 -17.08 -2.20
CA ALA A 244 -3.64 -17.77 -2.99
C ALA A 244 -2.52 -18.36 -2.12
N ASP A 245 -2.01 -17.60 -1.14
CA ASP A 245 -1.03 -18.12 -0.18
C ASP A 245 -1.62 -19.31 0.59
N ALA A 246 -2.78 -19.14 1.21
CA ALA A 246 -3.43 -20.19 2.02
C ALA A 246 -3.69 -21.48 1.23
N MET A 247 -4.16 -21.36 -0.01
CA MET A 247 -4.44 -22.52 -0.86
C MET A 247 -3.14 -23.23 -1.28
N LEU A 248 -2.08 -22.47 -1.62
CA LEU A 248 -0.78 -23.06 -1.94
C LEU A 248 -0.13 -23.69 -0.72
N ASP A 249 -0.19 -23.04 0.45
CA ASP A 249 0.35 -23.54 1.71
C ASP A 249 -0.32 -24.82 2.17
N ALA A 250 -1.64 -24.94 2.00
CA ALA A 250 -2.34 -26.20 2.26
C ALA A 250 -1.84 -27.35 1.38
N VAL A 251 -1.52 -27.10 0.10
CA VAL A 251 -0.94 -28.13 -0.78
C VAL A 251 0.48 -28.47 -0.34
N VAL A 252 1.31 -27.48 -0.01
CA VAL A 252 2.67 -27.69 0.50
C VAL A 252 2.66 -28.51 1.79
N ASP A 253 1.80 -28.17 2.74
CA ASP A 253 1.66 -28.88 4.00
C ASP A 253 1.25 -30.34 3.79
N MET A 254 0.31 -30.58 2.87
CA MET A 254 -0.14 -31.93 2.55
C MET A 254 0.98 -32.76 1.92
N VAL A 255 1.65 -32.23 0.89
CA VAL A 255 2.77 -32.93 0.22
C VAL A 255 3.96 -33.16 1.17
N SER A 256 4.19 -32.23 2.10
CA SER A 256 5.26 -32.36 3.11
C SER A 256 4.95 -33.46 4.15
N GLN A 257 3.67 -33.75 4.39
CA GLN A 257 3.20 -34.79 5.31
C GLN A 257 3.04 -36.16 4.64
N SER A 258 2.90 -36.19 3.31
CA SER A 258 2.72 -37.41 2.51
C SER A 258 3.74 -37.47 1.36
N ALA A 259 4.86 -38.17 1.55
CA ALA A 259 5.89 -38.31 0.53
C ALA A 259 5.47 -39.17 -0.70
N SER A 260 4.38 -39.94 -0.60
CA SER A 260 3.85 -40.80 -1.65
C SER A 260 2.32 -40.88 -1.59
N GLY A 261 1.65 -39.86 -2.17
CA GLY A 261 0.20 -39.78 -2.28
C GLY A 261 -0.36 -40.28 -3.61
N CYS A 262 -1.64 -40.64 -3.63
CA CYS A 262 -2.36 -40.96 -4.88
C CYS A 262 -2.77 -39.69 -5.65
N LEU A 263 -2.87 -38.55 -4.97
CA LEU A 263 -3.14 -37.26 -5.59
C LEU A 263 -1.95 -36.85 -6.46
N LYS A 264 -2.21 -36.53 -7.73
CA LYS A 264 -1.21 -36.10 -8.71
C LYS A 264 -1.46 -34.69 -9.24
N GLU A 265 -2.68 -34.18 -9.12
CA GLU A 265 -3.04 -32.89 -9.73
C GLU A 265 -4.02 -32.08 -8.87
N VAL A 266 -3.68 -30.80 -8.65
CA VAL A 266 -4.55 -29.81 -8.00
C VAL A 266 -4.71 -28.64 -8.96
N ARG A 267 -5.95 -28.31 -9.32
CA ARG A 267 -6.24 -27.15 -10.18
C ARG A 267 -7.00 -26.09 -9.39
N ILE A 268 -6.57 -24.85 -9.49
CA ILE A 268 -7.24 -23.68 -8.92
C ILE A 268 -7.86 -22.91 -10.07
N ILE A 269 -9.18 -22.91 -10.14
CA ILE A 269 -9.96 -22.34 -11.24
C ILE A 269 -10.38 -20.93 -10.88
N ILE A 270 -9.80 -19.98 -11.61
CA ILE A 270 -10.02 -18.55 -11.44
C ILE A 270 -11.01 -18.10 -12.51
N PHE A 271 -12.19 -17.62 -12.11
CA PHE A 271 -13.18 -17.11 -13.05
C PHE A 271 -12.87 -15.67 -13.51
N GLN A 272 -12.30 -14.85 -12.62
CA GLN A 272 -12.02 -13.43 -12.88
C GLN A 272 -10.57 -13.20 -13.29
N GLN A 273 -10.33 -12.72 -14.52
CA GLN A 273 -8.98 -12.51 -15.06
C GLN A 273 -8.09 -11.60 -14.19
N ALA A 274 -8.66 -10.59 -13.52
CA ALA A 274 -7.90 -9.70 -12.63
C ALA A 274 -7.21 -10.43 -11.48
N MET A 275 -7.79 -11.55 -11.02
CA MET A 275 -7.28 -12.37 -9.91
C MET A 275 -6.13 -13.29 -10.31
N MET A 276 -5.94 -13.54 -11.61
CA MET A 276 -4.86 -14.39 -12.11
C MET A 276 -3.48 -13.86 -11.72
N LYS A 277 -3.30 -12.54 -11.71
CA LYS A 277 -2.03 -11.90 -11.37
C LYS A 277 -1.63 -12.17 -9.91
N ASP A 278 -2.59 -12.16 -8.99
CA ASP A 278 -2.34 -12.42 -7.58
C ASP A 278 -1.86 -13.86 -7.37
N PHE A 279 -2.60 -14.84 -7.90
CA PHE A 279 -2.25 -16.26 -7.78
C PHE A 279 -0.92 -16.58 -8.47
N HIS A 280 -0.69 -16.04 -9.68
CA HIS A 280 0.57 -16.23 -10.40
C HIS A 280 1.76 -15.70 -9.60
N SER A 281 1.69 -14.47 -9.09
CA SER A 281 2.77 -13.89 -8.27
C SER A 281 3.05 -14.69 -7.00
N ARG A 282 2.05 -15.37 -6.42
CA ARG A 282 2.28 -16.23 -5.25
C ARG A 282 2.95 -17.55 -5.62
N MET A 283 2.59 -18.16 -6.76
CA MET A 283 3.30 -19.33 -7.28
C MET A 283 4.78 -19.04 -7.53
N GLU A 284 5.12 -17.90 -8.16
CA GLU A 284 6.50 -17.49 -8.41
C GLU A 284 7.30 -17.27 -7.12
N LYS A 285 6.66 -16.73 -6.07
CA LYS A 285 7.33 -16.57 -4.76
C LYS A 285 7.64 -17.91 -4.10
N LYS A 286 6.75 -18.89 -4.23
CA LYS A 286 6.98 -20.24 -3.67
C LYS A 286 8.12 -20.97 -4.39
N GLU A 287 8.31 -20.74 -5.69
CA GLU A 287 9.50 -21.21 -6.42
C GLU A 287 10.80 -20.65 -5.82
N VAL A 288 10.88 -19.32 -5.62
CA VAL A 288 12.10 -18.64 -5.17
C VAL A 288 12.45 -18.97 -3.71
N THR A 289 11.46 -19.12 -2.83
CA THR A 289 11.65 -19.36 -1.38
C THR A 289 12.32 -20.71 -1.08
N CYS A 290 12.27 -21.68 -2.00
CA CYS A 290 12.86 -23.02 -1.81
C CYS A 290 14.23 -23.22 -2.48
N ILE A 291 14.61 -22.42 -3.49
CA ILE A 291 15.99 -22.41 -3.97
C ILE A 291 16.93 -21.86 -2.88
N SER A 292 16.43 -20.93 -2.05
CA SER A 292 17.14 -20.46 -0.85
C SER A 292 17.21 -21.48 0.30
N ALA A 293 16.43 -22.57 0.26
CA ALA A 293 16.35 -23.56 1.35
C ALA A 293 17.40 -24.68 1.27
N PHE A 294 18.25 -24.73 0.23
CA PHE A 294 19.35 -25.70 0.12
C PHE A 294 20.68 -25.25 0.76
N PHE A 295 20.72 -24.03 1.32
CA PHE A 295 21.83 -23.55 2.14
C PHE A 295 21.32 -23.24 3.55
N THR A 296 20.93 -24.27 4.32
CA THR A 296 20.59 -24.06 5.74
C THR A 296 21.85 -24.00 6.58
N GLY A 297 22.26 -22.77 6.88
CA GLY A 297 23.32 -22.47 7.84
C GLY A 297 23.40 -20.98 8.13
N GLY A 298 22.35 -20.42 8.73
CA GLY A 298 22.37 -19.14 9.47
C GLY A 298 22.78 -17.88 8.70
N GLY A 299 21.83 -16.99 8.45
CA GLY A 299 22.12 -15.62 8.02
C GLY A 299 21.10 -15.04 7.05
N SER A 300 20.48 -13.92 7.47
CA SER A 300 20.21 -12.69 6.69
C SER A 300 20.69 -12.72 5.23
N GLU A 301 19.97 -12.35 4.18
CA GLU A 301 19.03 -11.24 3.88
C GLU A 301 18.43 -11.57 2.48
N ALA A 302 17.31 -11.06 1.98
CA ALA A 302 17.21 -9.72 1.43
C ALA A 302 15.75 -9.36 1.04
N LYS A 303 15.31 -8.21 1.52
CA LYS A 303 14.10 -7.50 1.10
C LYS A 303 14.37 -6.75 -0.22
N GLN A 304 13.40 -6.75 -1.13
CA GLN A 304 12.64 -5.58 -1.61
C GLN A 304 11.71 -6.02 -2.76
N GLN A 305 10.50 -5.50 -2.98
CA GLN A 305 9.85 -4.29 -2.49
C GLN A 305 8.32 -4.53 -2.54
N LYS A 306 7.64 -4.39 -1.41
CA LYS A 306 6.18 -4.40 -1.30
C LYS A 306 5.77 -3.11 -0.58
N HIS A 307 4.71 -2.51 -1.11
CA HIS A 307 3.93 -1.41 -0.55
C HIS A 307 3.76 -1.53 0.97
N ASN A 308 3.77 -0.37 1.66
CA ASN A 308 3.67 -0.16 3.11
C ASN A 308 2.57 -0.99 3.82
N ASP A 309 2.83 -2.25 4.11
CA ASP A 309 2.18 -2.97 5.21
C ASP A 309 3.13 -2.87 6.42
N PHE A 310 2.63 -2.29 7.50
CA PHE A 310 3.33 -2.14 8.76
C PHE A 310 3.71 -3.51 9.36
N PRO A 311 4.90 -3.66 9.97
CA PRO A 311 5.33 -4.94 10.52
C PRO A 311 4.57 -5.22 11.82
N SER A 312 3.49 -5.98 11.75
CA SER A 312 3.06 -6.81 12.87
C SER A 312 4.13 -7.88 13.08
N LYS A 313 5.12 -7.61 13.93
CA LYS A 313 5.92 -8.69 14.51
C LYS A 313 4.96 -9.51 15.35
N ASP A 314 4.51 -10.64 14.81
CA ASP A 314 3.84 -11.68 15.60
C ASP A 314 4.79 -12.03 16.75
N ARG A 315 4.42 -11.56 17.94
CA ARG A 315 5.12 -11.92 19.15
C ARG A 315 4.80 -13.38 19.38
N GLN A 316 5.79 -14.25 19.28
CA GLN A 316 5.69 -15.60 19.86
C GLN A 316 5.58 -15.41 21.38
N ILE A 317 4.34 -15.26 21.86
CA ILE A 317 4.05 -15.33 23.28
C ILE A 317 4.11 -16.81 23.63
N GLU A 318 5.01 -17.20 24.54
CA GLU A 318 5.02 -18.56 25.06
C GLU A 318 3.64 -18.87 25.67
N PRO A 319 2.95 -19.93 25.20
CA PRO A 319 1.62 -20.23 25.68
C PRO A 319 1.66 -20.59 27.16
N ALA A 320 0.78 -19.98 27.96
CA ALA A 320 0.57 -20.41 29.34
C ALA A 320 -0.09 -21.79 29.35
N HIS A 321 0.62 -22.79 29.85
CA HIS A 321 0.12 -24.16 29.95
C HIS A 321 -0.61 -24.37 31.28
N PHE A 322 -1.92 -24.61 31.20
CA PHE A 322 -2.73 -25.00 32.35
C PHE A 322 -2.91 -26.51 32.38
N HIS A 323 -2.45 -27.15 33.46
CA HIS A 323 -2.82 -28.53 33.78
C HIS A 323 -4.00 -28.51 34.75
N ILE A 324 -5.14 -29.05 34.33
CA ILE A 324 -6.38 -29.05 35.12
C ILE A 324 -6.68 -30.49 35.53
N CYS A 325 -6.71 -30.74 36.85
CA CYS A 325 -7.04 -32.04 37.42
C CYS A 325 -8.38 -31.96 38.15
N GLY A 326 -9.22 -32.99 38.03
CA GLY A 326 -10.52 -33.07 38.69
C GLY A 326 -10.97 -34.50 38.89
N SER A 327 -11.93 -34.71 39.79
CA SER A 327 -12.49 -36.04 40.11
C SER A 327 -13.33 -36.66 38.98
N SER A 328 -13.67 -35.87 37.94
CA SER A 328 -14.31 -36.35 36.71
C SER A 328 -14.00 -35.43 35.52
N GLN A 329 -14.15 -35.93 34.30
CA GLN A 329 -13.99 -35.12 33.07
C GLN A 329 -14.99 -33.94 33.01
N ALA A 330 -16.18 -34.10 33.58
CA ALA A 330 -17.19 -33.04 33.62
C ALA A 330 -16.72 -31.86 34.49
N GLU A 331 -16.10 -32.12 35.63
CA GLU A 331 -15.54 -31.07 36.51
C GLU A 331 -14.31 -30.40 35.88
N VAL A 332 -13.45 -31.15 35.17
CA VAL A 332 -12.34 -30.59 34.38
C VAL A 332 -12.87 -29.66 33.28
N ASN A 333 -13.93 -30.04 32.58
CA ASN A 333 -14.54 -29.21 31.53
C ASN A 333 -15.19 -27.93 32.09
N LYS A 334 -15.84 -28.00 33.27
CA LYS A 334 -16.38 -26.83 33.96
C LYS A 334 -15.27 -25.85 34.35
N ALA A 335 -14.20 -26.34 34.98
CA ALA A 335 -13.05 -25.52 35.35
C ALA A 335 -12.37 -24.87 34.11
N LYS A 336 -12.21 -25.64 33.02
CA LYS A 336 -11.70 -25.13 31.74
C LYS A 336 -12.57 -24.01 31.17
N THR A 337 -13.89 -24.16 31.22
CA THR A 337 -14.85 -23.15 30.72
C THR A 337 -14.79 -21.89 31.57
N TRP A 338 -14.77 -22.03 32.89
CA TRP A 338 -14.66 -20.90 33.82
C TRP A 338 -13.37 -20.07 33.62
N ILE A 339 -12.23 -20.73 33.41
CA ILE A 339 -10.96 -20.04 33.10
C ILE A 339 -11.04 -19.29 31.76
N LYS A 340 -11.64 -19.89 30.73
CA LYS A 340 -11.85 -19.23 29.43
C LYS A 340 -12.74 -17.99 29.56
N ASP A 341 -13.80 -18.07 30.36
CA ASP A 341 -14.70 -16.94 30.59
C ASP A 341 -14.00 -15.80 31.33
N LEU A 342 -13.15 -16.10 32.32
CA LEU A 342 -12.34 -15.09 33.02
C LEU A 342 -11.34 -14.41 32.08
N ILE A 343 -10.63 -15.18 31.26
CA ILE A 343 -9.70 -14.62 30.26
C ILE A 343 -10.44 -13.70 29.28
N SER A 344 -11.61 -14.13 28.81
CA SER A 344 -12.42 -13.36 27.85
C SER A 344 -13.02 -12.09 28.47
N LYS A 345 -13.24 -12.05 29.79
CA LYS A 345 -13.72 -10.85 30.50
C LYS A 345 -12.65 -9.79 30.71
N GLU A 346 -11.39 -10.20 30.91
CA GLU A 346 -10.27 -9.28 31.18
C GLU A 346 -9.56 -8.81 29.90
N HIS A 347 -9.72 -9.55 28.80
CA HIS A 347 -9.21 -9.21 27.48
C HIS A 347 -10.20 -8.30 26.73
N THR A 348 -9.72 -7.18 26.20
CA THR A 348 -10.54 -6.24 25.41
C THR A 348 -9.82 -5.85 24.13
N ASN A 349 -10.59 -5.34 23.18
CA ASN A 349 -10.06 -4.70 21.98
C ASN A 349 -10.58 -3.26 21.87
N ASN A 350 -9.81 -2.41 21.20
CA ASN A 350 -10.18 -1.05 20.87
C ASN A 350 -9.69 -0.71 19.47
N SER A 351 -10.48 0.07 18.75
CA SER A 351 -10.24 0.40 17.34
C SER A 351 -10.24 1.92 17.17
N ILE A 352 -9.13 2.47 16.71
CA ILE A 352 -8.94 3.89 16.45
C ILE A 352 -9.03 4.12 14.94
N LYS A 353 -10.05 4.87 14.51
CA LYS A 353 -10.13 5.36 13.12
C LYS A 353 -9.71 6.81 13.06
N ASP A 354 -8.66 7.10 12.30
CA ASP A 354 -8.08 8.43 12.24
C ASP A 354 -7.36 8.70 10.91
N ARG A 355 -7.70 9.83 10.28
CA ARG A 355 -7.13 10.26 8.99
C ARG A 355 -5.62 10.52 9.03
N ALA A 356 -5.00 10.65 10.20
CA ALA A 356 -3.56 10.81 10.36
C ALA A 356 -2.79 9.49 10.21
N ILE A 357 -3.46 8.33 10.35
CA ILE A 357 -2.81 7.00 10.32
C ILE A 357 -2.04 6.71 9.02
N PRO A 358 -2.53 7.04 7.82
CA PRO A 358 -1.77 6.84 6.58
C PRO A 358 -0.50 7.71 6.47
N ARG A 359 -0.31 8.67 7.38
CA ARG A 359 0.77 9.68 7.33
C ARG A 359 1.79 9.52 8.46
N LEU A 360 1.67 8.46 9.25
CA LEU A 360 2.64 8.13 10.28
C LEU A 360 4.04 7.98 9.68
N SER A 361 5.02 8.66 10.27
CA SER A 361 6.43 8.48 9.90
C SER A 361 6.97 7.15 10.45
N ASN A 362 8.16 6.76 10.00
CA ASN A 362 8.87 5.61 10.56
C ASN A 362 9.11 5.78 12.08
N ALA A 363 9.37 7.00 12.55
CA ALA A 363 9.56 7.29 13.97
C ALA A 363 8.25 7.16 14.75
N ASP A 364 7.13 7.64 14.20
CA ASP A 364 5.81 7.50 14.84
C ASP A 364 5.41 6.03 14.94
N THR A 365 5.70 5.25 13.91
CA THR A 365 5.44 3.81 13.88
C THR A 365 6.32 3.07 14.88
N GLN A 366 7.59 3.45 14.97
CA GLN A 366 8.49 2.91 15.99
C GLN A 366 7.95 3.20 17.39
N ARG A 367 7.44 4.41 17.63
CA ARG A 367 6.82 4.75 18.91
C ARG A 367 5.58 3.90 19.21
N ILE A 368 4.75 3.59 18.21
CA ILE A 368 3.62 2.67 18.35
C ILE A 368 4.09 1.24 18.67
N MET A 369 5.17 0.77 18.03
CA MET A 369 5.78 -0.52 18.36
C MET A 369 6.34 -0.54 19.80
N ASP A 370 6.92 0.56 20.27
CA ASP A 370 7.41 0.67 21.65
C ASP A 370 6.25 0.64 22.65
N ILE A 371 5.12 1.29 22.34
CA ILE A 371 3.88 1.20 23.13
C ILE A 371 3.38 -0.24 23.19
N GLN A 372 3.36 -0.94 22.05
CA GLN A 372 2.98 -2.36 21.99
C GLN A 372 3.81 -3.22 22.95
N ASN A 373 5.13 -3.05 22.91
CA ASN A 373 6.07 -3.82 23.73
C ASN A 373 5.99 -3.45 25.22
N THR A 374 5.95 -2.15 25.53
CA THR A 374 5.97 -1.63 26.90
C THR A 374 4.67 -1.95 27.64
N MET A 375 3.54 -1.89 26.93
CA MET A 375 2.21 -2.10 27.52
C MET A 375 1.70 -3.54 27.36
N ASN A 376 2.47 -4.43 26.73
CA ASN A 376 2.10 -5.83 26.51
C ASN A 376 0.71 -5.98 25.86
N VAL A 377 0.44 -5.15 24.85
CA VAL A 377 -0.74 -5.21 23.99
C VAL A 377 -0.33 -5.69 22.59
N SER A 378 -1.28 -6.07 21.75
CA SER A 378 -1.06 -6.29 20.32
C SER A 378 -1.69 -5.12 19.56
N VAL A 379 -0.95 -4.55 18.61
CA VAL A 379 -1.35 -3.38 17.84
C VAL A 379 -1.23 -3.71 16.35
N GLN A 380 -2.34 -3.63 15.64
CA GLN A 380 -2.42 -3.84 14.21
C GLN A 380 -2.79 -2.52 13.52
N ILE A 381 -1.92 -2.03 12.63
CA ILE A 381 -2.15 -0.81 11.88
C ILE A 381 -2.63 -1.18 10.47
N GLU A 382 -3.86 -0.83 10.17
CA GLU A 382 -4.49 -1.00 8.87
C GLU A 382 -4.53 0.35 8.15
N SER A 383 -3.43 0.68 7.45
CA SER A 383 -3.28 1.99 6.78
C SER A 383 -4.34 2.25 5.71
N ASN A 384 -4.82 1.20 5.03
CA ASN A 384 -5.82 1.32 3.97
C ASN A 384 -7.21 1.72 4.51
N ASP A 385 -7.55 1.28 5.72
CA ASP A 385 -8.80 1.63 6.40
C ASP A 385 -8.62 2.76 7.43
N ALA A 386 -7.42 3.36 7.44
CA ALA A 386 -6.99 4.39 8.39
C ALA A 386 -7.37 4.00 9.83
N CYS A 387 -7.04 2.76 10.20
CA CYS A 387 -7.50 2.13 11.43
C CYS A 387 -6.32 1.52 12.21
N ILE A 388 -6.32 1.65 13.54
CA ILE A 388 -5.41 0.95 14.44
C ILE A 388 -6.25 0.13 15.41
N ASN A 389 -6.04 -1.19 15.41
CA ASN A 389 -6.68 -2.11 16.34
C ASN A 389 -5.70 -2.46 17.47
N ILE A 390 -6.14 -2.34 18.72
CA ILE A 390 -5.35 -2.59 19.93
C ILE A 390 -6.07 -3.67 20.73
N GLU A 391 -5.38 -4.75 21.06
CA GLU A 391 -5.94 -5.88 21.83
C GLU A 391 -5.04 -6.24 23.02
N GLY A 392 -5.63 -6.71 24.12
CA GLY A 392 -4.88 -7.09 25.31
C GLY A 392 -5.68 -6.90 26.60
N LEU A 393 -4.98 -6.82 27.73
CA LEU A 393 -5.61 -6.56 29.03
C LEU A 393 -6.21 -5.16 29.07
N THR A 394 -7.44 -5.05 29.57
CA THR A 394 -8.23 -3.81 29.56
C THR A 394 -7.48 -2.56 30.05
N LYS A 395 -6.77 -2.65 31.18
CA LYS A 395 -5.98 -1.53 31.72
C LYS A 395 -4.86 -1.06 30.79
N ASN A 396 -4.25 -1.99 30.07
CA ASN A 396 -3.13 -1.71 29.17
C ASN A 396 -3.62 -1.19 27.82
N VAL A 397 -4.72 -1.75 27.29
CA VAL A 397 -5.37 -1.27 26.06
C VAL A 397 -5.81 0.19 26.21
N LEU A 398 -6.39 0.58 27.35
CA LEU A 398 -6.80 1.97 27.58
C LEU A 398 -5.62 2.94 27.59
N LYS A 399 -4.50 2.59 28.24
CA LYS A 399 -3.30 3.42 28.27
C LYS A 399 -2.65 3.53 26.88
N ALA A 400 -2.55 2.41 26.17
CA ALA A 400 -1.98 2.35 24.82
C ALA A 400 -2.82 3.20 23.85
N ASN A 401 -4.14 3.11 23.96
CA ASN A 401 -5.07 3.92 23.19
C ASN A 401 -4.84 5.42 23.41
N THR A 402 -4.68 5.87 24.65
CA THR A 402 -4.43 7.29 24.95
C THR A 402 -3.11 7.77 24.35
N GLU A 403 -2.00 7.04 24.51
CA GLU A 403 -0.71 7.46 23.94
C GLU A 403 -0.73 7.49 22.40
N ILE A 404 -1.40 6.52 21.76
CA ILE A 404 -1.52 6.48 20.29
C ILE A 404 -2.38 7.66 19.80
N GLN A 405 -3.45 8.01 20.50
CA GLN A 405 -4.29 9.17 20.16
C GLN A 405 -3.52 10.50 20.25
N GLU A 406 -2.66 10.67 21.27
CA GLU A 406 -1.80 11.86 21.40
C GLU A 406 -0.76 11.94 20.28
N LEU A 407 -0.19 10.82 19.88
CA LEU A 407 0.73 10.75 18.75
C LEU A 407 0.02 11.13 17.44
N LEU A 408 -1.18 10.60 17.19
CA LEU A 408 -1.98 10.95 16.01
C LEU A 408 -2.35 12.44 15.98
N LYS A 409 -2.61 13.04 17.15
CA LYS A 409 -2.83 14.48 17.26
C LYS A 409 -1.62 15.28 16.76
N LYS A 410 -0.41 14.94 17.21
CA LYS A 410 0.82 15.64 16.76
C LYS A 410 1.02 15.55 15.24
N VAL A 411 0.68 14.42 14.64
CA VAL A 411 0.75 14.23 13.18
C VAL A 411 -0.23 15.14 12.44
N ARG A 412 -1.46 15.33 12.96
CA ARG A 412 -2.42 16.28 12.39
C ARG A 412 -1.94 17.72 12.51
N ASP A 413 -1.47 18.11 13.70
CA ASP A 413 -1.02 19.47 13.96
C ASP A 413 0.14 19.84 13.02
N LYS A 414 1.07 18.90 12.79
CA LYS A 414 2.16 19.06 11.82
C LYS A 414 1.66 19.29 10.40
N GLU A 415 0.70 18.51 9.92
CA GLU A 415 0.13 18.68 8.57
C GLU A 415 -0.59 20.03 8.41
N GLU A 416 -1.28 20.48 9.45
CA GLU A 416 -1.95 21.78 9.44
C GLU A 416 -0.93 22.92 9.35
N ILE A 417 0.17 22.84 10.11
CA ILE A 417 1.29 23.78 10.05
C ILE A 417 1.93 23.77 8.65
N GLU A 418 2.20 22.60 8.05
CA GLU A 418 2.77 22.50 6.70
C GLU A 418 1.89 23.19 5.65
N LYS A 419 0.55 23.08 5.76
CA LYS A 419 -0.38 23.81 4.88
C LYS A 419 -0.37 25.30 5.12
N ILE A 420 -0.27 25.75 6.38
CA ILE A 420 -0.19 27.17 6.70
C ILE A 420 1.10 27.77 6.11
N LEU A 421 2.23 27.05 6.18
CA LEU A 421 3.50 27.47 5.58
C LEU A 421 3.45 27.63 4.05
N GLU A 422 2.47 27.05 3.36
CA GLU A 422 2.23 27.35 1.93
C GLU A 422 1.67 28.77 1.73
N THR A 423 1.11 29.37 2.78
CA THR A 423 0.36 30.63 2.75
C THR A 423 1.04 31.76 3.51
N VAL A 424 2.13 31.48 4.23
CA VAL A 424 2.85 32.46 5.05
C VAL A 424 4.35 32.28 4.90
N ASP A 425 5.08 33.38 4.98
CA ASP A 425 6.53 33.39 4.92
C ASP A 425 7.08 34.09 6.16
N TRP A 426 7.88 33.37 6.95
CA TRP A 426 8.61 33.98 8.05
C TRP A 426 9.89 34.60 7.52
N GLN A 427 10.17 35.82 7.94
CA GLN A 427 11.31 36.60 7.47
C GLN A 427 12.03 37.29 8.62
N TYR A 428 13.33 37.53 8.47
CA TYR A 428 14.17 38.27 9.41
C TYR A 428 14.90 39.41 8.71
N GLN A 429 15.28 40.44 9.46
CA GLN A 429 16.01 41.59 8.95
C GLN A 429 17.30 41.82 9.74
N LEU A 430 18.43 41.74 9.04
CA LEU A 430 19.73 42.16 9.57
C LEU A 430 19.90 43.68 9.37
N GLN A 431 20.59 44.35 10.29
CA GLN A 431 20.74 45.82 10.29
C GLN A 431 21.11 46.38 8.90
N GLY A 432 20.24 47.19 8.32
CA GLY A 432 20.44 47.86 7.03
C GLY A 432 20.18 47.02 5.78
N LEU A 433 19.80 45.74 5.91
CA LEU A 433 19.46 44.85 4.79
C LEU A 433 17.95 44.71 4.62
N GLN A 434 17.50 44.19 3.47
CA GLN A 434 16.11 43.82 3.27
C GLN A 434 15.75 42.54 4.06
N PHE A 435 14.45 42.33 4.28
CA PHE A 435 13.93 41.10 4.89
C PHE A 435 14.31 39.88 4.05
N GLN A 436 14.84 38.86 4.73
CA GLN A 436 15.24 37.58 4.15
C GLN A 436 14.35 36.47 4.72
N THR A 437 14.02 35.49 3.89
CA THR A 437 13.22 34.32 4.26
C THR A 437 14.04 33.35 5.11
N PHE A 438 13.41 32.81 6.16
CA PHE A 438 13.98 31.71 6.94
C PHE A 438 14.07 30.41 6.12
N ASP A 439 15.00 29.53 6.48
CA ASP A 439 15.03 28.16 5.95
C ASP A 439 13.77 27.39 6.35
N ASP A 440 13.48 26.29 5.65
CA ASP A 440 12.24 25.53 5.82
C ASP A 440 12.06 24.96 7.24
N ASN A 441 13.15 24.59 7.91
CA ASN A 441 13.08 24.05 9.26
C ASN A 441 12.78 25.17 10.27
N SER A 442 13.46 26.31 10.18
CA SER A 442 13.20 27.47 11.04
C SER A 442 11.79 28.03 10.83
N LYS A 443 11.30 28.10 9.57
CA LYS A 443 9.90 28.47 9.29
C LYS A 443 8.90 27.55 9.97
N PHE A 444 9.14 26.24 9.92
CA PHE A 444 8.29 25.26 10.59
C PHE A 444 8.26 25.45 12.10
N LEU A 445 9.43 25.63 12.73
CA LEU A 445 9.52 25.86 14.18
C LEU A 445 8.81 27.15 14.61
N LEU A 446 8.97 28.23 13.84
CA LEU A 446 8.31 29.51 14.10
C LEU A 446 6.79 29.41 13.96
N GLU A 447 6.30 28.78 12.90
CA GLU A 447 4.86 28.62 12.68
C GLU A 447 4.25 27.67 13.72
N GLN A 448 4.97 26.61 14.10
CA GLN A 448 4.55 25.71 15.17
C GLN A 448 4.45 26.43 16.51
N ALA A 449 5.46 27.24 16.87
CA ALA A 449 5.46 28.02 18.10
C ALA A 449 4.30 29.04 18.10
N HIS A 450 4.07 29.70 16.96
CA HIS A 450 2.94 30.62 16.78
C HIS A 450 1.59 29.92 16.94
N HIS A 451 1.38 28.80 16.26
CA HIS A 451 0.16 27.99 16.32
C HIS A 451 -0.13 27.50 17.75
N ASN A 452 0.92 27.04 18.45
CA ASN A 452 0.83 26.53 19.83
C ASN A 452 0.82 27.63 20.90
N LYS A 453 0.88 28.92 20.52
CA LYS A 453 1.00 30.07 21.42
C LYS A 453 2.20 29.97 22.37
N GLN A 454 3.29 29.37 21.91
CA GLN A 454 4.55 29.37 22.64
C GLN A 454 5.18 30.77 22.57
N PRO A 455 5.70 31.31 23.69
CA PRO A 455 6.23 32.66 23.72
C PRO A 455 7.57 32.78 22.98
N CYS A 456 8.41 31.73 23.06
CA CYS A 456 9.73 31.73 22.44
C CYS A 456 10.09 30.39 21.78
N VAL A 457 10.98 30.47 20.79
CA VAL A 457 11.53 29.31 20.08
C VAL A 457 12.96 29.62 19.59
N ASP A 458 13.84 28.63 19.62
CA ASP A 458 15.21 28.78 19.12
C ASP A 458 15.28 28.41 17.64
N VAL A 459 15.94 29.26 16.84
CA VAL A 459 16.14 29.06 15.40
C VAL A 459 17.57 29.38 15.00
N ASP A 460 18.05 28.78 13.92
CA ASP A 460 19.35 29.10 13.34
C ASP A 460 19.20 30.25 12.33
N ILE A 461 20.06 31.26 12.47
CA ILE A 461 20.18 32.36 11.51
C ILE A 461 21.66 32.49 11.17
N GLN A 462 22.03 32.09 9.95
CA GLN A 462 23.40 32.14 9.43
C GLN A 462 24.43 31.37 10.29
N GLY A 463 24.03 30.22 10.85
CA GLY A 463 24.88 29.36 11.68
C GLY A 463 24.97 29.79 13.14
N ARG A 464 24.09 30.69 13.59
CA ARG A 464 23.99 31.14 14.99
C ARG A 464 22.60 30.92 15.53
N VAL A 465 22.52 30.33 16.72
CA VAL A 465 21.25 30.13 17.42
C VAL A 465 20.75 31.46 17.97
N HIS A 466 19.51 31.80 17.65
CA HIS A 466 18.79 32.95 18.18
C HIS A 466 17.52 32.48 18.87
N THR A 467 17.23 33.03 20.04
CA THR A 467 15.94 32.84 20.71
C THR A 467 14.97 33.89 20.18
N VAL A 468 13.94 33.43 19.49
CA VAL A 468 12.88 34.25 18.92
C VAL A 468 11.77 34.44 19.94
N ASP A 469 11.35 35.68 20.17
CA ASP A 469 10.06 36.02 20.75
C ASP A 469 9.01 36.12 19.64
N VAL A 470 8.14 35.11 19.60
CA VAL A 470 7.16 34.92 18.52
C VAL A 470 6.04 35.96 18.56
N GLN A 471 5.82 36.60 19.72
CA GLN A 471 4.76 37.58 19.92
C GLN A 471 5.24 39.00 19.66
N ASN A 472 6.45 39.34 20.13
CA ASN A 472 7.03 40.66 19.99
C ASN A 472 7.78 40.86 18.67
N GLY A 473 8.09 39.77 17.95
CA GLY A 473 8.69 39.85 16.63
C GLY A 473 10.18 40.18 16.64
N THR A 474 10.91 39.71 17.66
CA THR A 474 12.36 39.92 17.79
C THR A 474 13.09 38.60 18.01
N ALA A 475 14.31 38.49 17.50
CA ALA A 475 15.20 37.35 17.75
C ALA A 475 16.50 37.85 18.40
N THR A 476 16.91 37.23 19.50
CA THR A 476 18.09 37.66 20.27
C THR A 476 19.14 36.56 20.27
N ASP A 477 20.40 36.90 19.96
CA ASP A 477 21.53 35.98 20.03
C ASP A 477 22.09 35.84 21.46
N ASN A 478 23.04 34.93 21.65
CA ASN A 478 23.72 34.71 22.93
C ASN A 478 24.62 35.87 23.40
N GLN A 479 24.79 36.91 22.59
CA GLN A 479 25.54 38.13 22.91
C GLN A 479 24.61 39.31 23.21
N GLY A 480 23.29 39.11 23.15
CA GLY A 480 22.28 40.14 23.41
C GLY A 480 21.98 41.04 22.20
N ASN A 481 22.45 40.69 21.00
CA ASN A 481 22.08 41.40 19.79
C ASN A 481 20.68 40.97 19.36
N SER A 482 19.79 41.93 19.12
CA SER A 482 18.42 41.66 18.65
C SER A 482 18.25 42.04 17.19
N ILE A 483 17.49 41.22 16.45
CA ILE A 483 17.08 41.46 15.07
C ILE A 483 15.56 41.35 14.95
N ASP A 484 15.00 42.04 13.95
CA ASP A 484 13.56 42.03 13.71
C ASP A 484 13.16 40.80 12.90
N ILE A 485 12.03 40.21 13.27
CA ILE A 485 11.40 39.13 12.52
C ILE A 485 9.94 39.48 12.22
N ARG A 486 9.40 38.89 11.15
CA ARG A 486 7.99 39.05 10.81
C ARG A 486 7.40 37.79 10.20
N ARG A 487 6.12 37.57 10.51
CA ARG A 487 5.26 36.63 9.78
C ARG A 487 4.56 37.37 8.65
N HIS A 488 5.00 37.16 7.42
CA HIS A 488 4.41 37.75 6.24
C HIS A 488 3.31 36.83 5.66
N ASP A 489 2.07 37.27 5.66
CA ASP A 489 0.96 36.51 5.08
C ASP A 489 0.98 36.65 3.54
N LEU A 490 1.34 35.58 2.82
CA LEU A 490 1.41 35.56 1.36
C LEU A 490 0.02 35.70 0.73
N LEU A 491 -1.06 35.40 1.46
CA LEU A 491 -2.44 35.63 1.03
C LEU A 491 -2.88 37.09 1.16
N LYS A 492 -2.06 37.97 1.75
CA LYS A 492 -2.23 39.43 1.65
C LYS A 492 -1.73 39.99 0.31
N VAL A 493 -1.05 39.20 -0.53
CA VAL A 493 -1.03 39.48 -1.96
C VAL A 493 -2.47 39.28 -2.43
N VAL A 494 -3.13 40.37 -2.77
CA VAL A 494 -4.57 40.45 -3.06
C VAL A 494 -4.93 39.59 -4.28
N VAL A 495 -5.06 38.27 -4.08
CA VAL A 495 -5.86 37.44 -4.98
C VAL A 495 -7.31 37.77 -4.66
N ASN A 496 -7.85 38.74 -5.40
CA ASN A 496 -9.26 39.10 -5.29
C ASN A 496 -10.10 37.85 -5.52
N LEU A 497 -11.00 37.55 -4.57
CA LEU A 497 -12.04 36.56 -4.79
C LEU A 497 -12.89 37.01 -6.00
N PRO A 498 -13.45 36.08 -6.79
CA PRO A 498 -14.24 36.45 -7.94
C PRO A 498 -15.39 37.37 -7.53
N LYS A 499 -15.56 38.50 -8.23
CA LYS A 499 -16.56 39.51 -7.90
C LYS A 499 -18.01 38.99 -7.93
N HIS A 500 -18.24 37.89 -8.65
CA HIS A 500 -19.56 37.26 -8.77
C HIS A 500 -19.88 36.30 -7.63
N TRP A 501 -18.96 36.07 -6.68
CA TRP A 501 -19.21 35.20 -5.54
C TRP A 501 -20.19 35.83 -4.54
N GLU A 502 -21.09 35.02 -3.97
CA GLU A 502 -21.85 35.46 -2.81
C GLU A 502 -20.94 35.63 -1.58
N THR A 503 -21.38 36.48 -0.64
CA THR A 503 -20.71 36.61 0.65
C THR A 503 -20.72 35.30 1.41
N MET A 504 -19.54 34.79 1.76
CA MET A 504 -19.38 33.59 2.58
C MET A 504 -19.81 33.84 4.03
N PRO A 505 -20.60 32.97 4.67
CA PRO A 505 -20.92 33.06 6.09
C PRO A 505 -19.67 32.94 6.97
N SER A 506 -19.70 33.60 8.13
CA SER A 506 -18.57 33.58 9.07
C SER A 506 -18.27 32.17 9.59
N GLY A 507 -17.00 31.79 9.63
CA GLY A 507 -16.55 30.47 10.09
C GLY A 507 -16.73 29.32 9.11
N ILE A 508 -17.28 29.56 7.91
CA ILE A 508 -17.43 28.55 6.86
C ILE A 508 -16.30 28.66 5.84
N SER A 509 -15.57 27.56 5.63
CA SER A 509 -14.43 27.49 4.71
C SER A 509 -14.81 27.09 3.28
N CYS A 510 -15.95 26.44 3.09
CA CYS A 510 -16.48 26.07 1.78
C CYS A 510 -18.01 26.03 1.80
N GLN A 511 -18.65 26.55 0.75
CA GLN A 511 -20.10 26.46 0.58
C GLN A 511 -20.49 26.34 -0.90
N SER A 512 -21.52 25.55 -1.17
CA SER A 512 -22.17 25.47 -2.47
C SER A 512 -23.39 26.40 -2.51
N PHE A 513 -23.47 27.24 -3.54
CA PHE A 513 -24.59 28.12 -3.80
C PHE A 513 -25.33 27.67 -5.06
N THR A 514 -26.64 27.51 -4.98
CA THR A 514 -27.44 27.16 -6.17
C THR A 514 -27.45 28.34 -7.13
N VAL A 515 -27.00 28.12 -8.36
CA VAL A 515 -27.02 29.13 -9.42
C VAL A 515 -28.45 29.29 -9.91
N LEU A 516 -28.93 30.54 -9.99
CA LEU A 516 -30.28 30.86 -10.42
C LEU A 516 -30.54 30.33 -11.85
N PRO A 517 -31.59 29.52 -12.08
CA PRO A 517 -31.94 29.05 -13.42
C PRO A 517 -32.12 30.21 -14.40
N GLU A 518 -31.67 29.99 -15.65
CA GLU A 518 -31.71 30.97 -16.75
C GLU A 518 -30.88 32.25 -16.56
N SER A 519 -30.12 32.38 -15.47
CA SER A 519 -29.09 33.42 -15.37
C SER A 519 -27.99 33.23 -16.43
N PRO A 520 -27.23 34.28 -16.79
CA PRO A 520 -26.12 34.17 -17.75
C PRO A 520 -25.11 33.08 -17.35
N GLU A 521 -24.78 32.99 -16.06
CA GLU A 521 -23.88 31.98 -15.50
C GLU A 521 -24.46 30.56 -15.62
N TYR A 522 -25.73 30.37 -15.27
CA TYR A 522 -26.41 29.09 -15.41
C TYR A 522 -26.43 28.64 -16.88
N ASN A 523 -26.75 29.56 -17.78
CA ASN A 523 -26.83 29.27 -19.22
C ASN A 523 -25.47 28.91 -19.82
N GLU A 524 -24.39 29.58 -19.41
CA GLU A 524 -23.04 29.24 -19.83
C GLU A 524 -22.66 27.80 -19.41
N VAL A 525 -22.82 27.49 -18.12
CA VAL A 525 -22.48 26.16 -17.59
C VAL A 525 -23.37 25.08 -18.19
N ARG A 526 -24.68 25.35 -18.33
CA ARG A 526 -25.63 24.44 -18.99
C ARG A 526 -25.23 24.20 -20.44
N GLN A 527 -24.84 25.23 -21.20
CA GLN A 527 -24.45 25.10 -22.60
C GLN A 527 -23.21 24.22 -22.75
N LEU A 528 -22.18 24.44 -21.91
CA LEU A 528 -20.96 23.61 -21.91
C LEU A 528 -21.28 22.13 -21.65
N PHE A 529 -22.17 21.84 -20.70
CA PHE A 529 -22.59 20.47 -20.40
C PHE A 529 -23.43 19.86 -21.53
N LYS A 530 -24.43 20.59 -22.01
CA LYS A 530 -25.37 20.15 -23.06
C LYS A 530 -24.71 19.98 -24.43
N ALA A 531 -23.52 20.55 -24.65
CA ALA A 531 -22.76 20.36 -25.88
C ALA A 531 -22.52 18.88 -26.22
N THR A 532 -22.42 18.01 -25.21
CA THR A 532 -22.21 16.56 -25.41
C THR A 532 -23.19 15.67 -24.65
N VAL A 533 -24.00 16.20 -23.73
CA VAL A 533 -24.93 15.43 -22.91
C VAL A 533 -26.39 15.83 -23.18
N GLN A 534 -27.19 14.88 -23.66
CA GLN A 534 -28.62 15.07 -23.95
C GLN A 534 -29.51 14.64 -22.77
N ARG A 535 -29.20 15.10 -21.56
CA ARG A 535 -29.97 14.79 -20.31
C ARG A 535 -30.42 16.05 -19.60
N ASN A 536 -31.44 15.97 -18.76
CA ASN A 536 -32.03 17.15 -18.13
C ASN A 536 -31.19 17.60 -16.94
N VAL A 537 -30.78 18.86 -16.93
CA VAL A 537 -30.09 19.47 -15.78
C VAL A 537 -31.14 19.77 -14.71
N VAL A 538 -30.95 19.21 -13.52
CA VAL A 538 -31.81 19.40 -12.35
C VAL A 538 -31.43 20.68 -11.63
N LYS A 539 -30.13 20.87 -11.35
CA LYS A 539 -29.58 22.08 -10.73
C LYS A 539 -28.09 22.24 -11.05
N ILE A 540 -27.60 23.46 -10.91
CA ILE A 540 -26.19 23.81 -10.99
C ILE A 540 -25.85 24.53 -9.69
N GLU A 541 -24.78 24.10 -9.03
CA GLU A 541 -24.31 24.70 -7.78
C GLU A 541 -22.90 25.23 -8.00
N ARG A 542 -22.67 26.53 -7.75
CA ARG A 542 -21.34 27.12 -7.71
C ARG A 542 -20.70 26.80 -6.37
N ILE A 543 -19.47 26.33 -6.40
CA ILE A 543 -18.71 26.04 -5.19
C ILE A 543 -17.82 27.23 -4.90
N GLN A 544 -17.89 27.71 -3.67
CA GLN A 544 -17.07 28.81 -3.17
C GLN A 544 -16.18 28.28 -2.05
N ASN A 545 -14.93 28.02 -2.41
CA ASN A 545 -13.89 27.64 -1.47
C ASN A 545 -12.71 28.62 -1.62
N PRO A 546 -12.64 29.67 -0.78
CA PRO A 546 -11.61 30.70 -0.87
C PRO A 546 -10.19 30.15 -0.80
N VAL A 547 -9.95 29.07 -0.05
CA VAL A 547 -8.63 28.47 0.13
C VAL A 547 -8.18 27.79 -1.15
N LEU A 548 -9.02 26.90 -1.71
CA LEU A 548 -8.71 26.22 -2.96
C LEU A 548 -8.58 27.20 -4.13
N TRP A 549 -9.43 28.24 -4.17
CA TRP A 549 -9.34 29.29 -5.18
C TRP A 549 -8.01 30.04 -5.14
N LYS A 550 -7.62 30.51 -3.94
CA LYS A 550 -6.34 31.23 -3.78
C LYS A 550 -5.16 30.33 -4.14
N SER A 551 -5.18 29.07 -3.73
CA SER A 551 -4.15 28.08 -4.08
C SER A 551 -4.02 27.91 -5.60
N LEU A 552 -5.15 27.71 -6.31
CA LEU A 552 -5.18 27.61 -7.77
C LEU A 552 -4.58 28.86 -8.43
N GLN A 553 -4.96 30.05 -7.97
CA GLN A 553 -4.51 31.31 -8.56
C GLN A 553 -3.01 31.56 -8.36
N LEU A 554 -2.46 31.17 -7.19
CA LEU A 554 -1.01 31.22 -6.95
C LEU A 554 -0.26 30.27 -7.87
N LYS A 555 -0.73 29.01 -8.00
CA LYS A 555 -0.13 28.02 -8.90
C LYS A 555 -0.25 28.42 -10.37
N LYS A 556 -1.34 29.08 -10.73
CA LYS A 556 -1.52 29.64 -12.07
C LYS A 556 -0.47 30.70 -12.37
N ALA A 557 -0.27 31.67 -11.48
CA ALA A 557 0.73 32.72 -11.67
C ALA A 557 2.15 32.16 -11.80
N ASP A 558 2.51 31.19 -10.97
CA ASP A 558 3.78 30.45 -11.07
C ASP A 558 3.92 29.74 -12.43
N MET A 559 2.90 28.99 -12.85
CA MET A 559 2.89 28.26 -14.11
C MET A 559 2.96 29.19 -15.33
N GLU A 560 2.31 30.36 -15.28
CA GLU A 560 2.39 31.39 -16.33
C GLU A 560 3.80 31.97 -16.44
N ALA A 561 4.45 32.28 -15.31
CA ALA A 561 5.82 32.76 -15.29
C ALA A 561 6.80 31.69 -15.82
N ARG A 562 6.62 30.43 -15.40
CA ARG A 562 7.49 29.31 -15.76
C ARG A 562 7.34 28.88 -17.22
N ASN A 563 6.13 28.86 -17.77
CA ASN A 563 5.87 28.44 -19.15
C ASN A 563 5.99 29.59 -20.16
N GLY A 564 6.02 30.84 -19.70
CA GLY A 564 6.15 32.02 -20.57
C GLY A 564 4.90 32.32 -21.41
N HIS A 565 3.74 31.75 -21.05
CA HIS A 565 2.45 32.01 -21.70
C HIS A 565 1.30 31.93 -20.70
N LYS A 566 0.13 32.47 -21.08
CA LYS A 566 -1.08 32.50 -20.22
C LYS A 566 -2.07 31.35 -20.46
N ASN A 567 -1.86 30.55 -21.50
CA ASN A 567 -2.76 29.44 -21.85
C ASN A 567 -2.52 28.17 -21.02
N ASN A 568 -2.60 28.29 -19.69
CA ASN A 568 -2.30 27.19 -18.77
C ASN A 568 -3.55 26.57 -18.13
N GLU A 569 -4.72 27.22 -18.24
CA GLU A 569 -5.95 26.79 -17.56
C GLU A 569 -7.03 26.38 -18.57
N ARG A 570 -7.74 25.28 -18.28
CA ARG A 570 -8.89 24.80 -19.05
C ARG A 570 -10.08 24.53 -18.16
N ARG A 571 -11.29 24.66 -18.72
CA ARG A 571 -12.53 24.18 -18.09
C ARG A 571 -12.80 22.76 -18.55
N LEU A 572 -12.80 21.80 -17.61
CA LEU A 572 -12.90 20.37 -17.91
C LEU A 572 -13.90 19.68 -16.96
N PHE A 573 -14.38 18.49 -17.34
CA PHE A 573 -15.39 17.76 -16.60
C PHE A 573 -14.82 16.61 -15.75
N HIS A 574 -15.41 16.39 -14.58
CA HIS A 574 -15.06 15.26 -13.69
C HIS A 574 -16.33 14.60 -13.14
N GLY A 575 -16.47 13.28 -13.33
CA GLY A 575 -17.62 12.54 -12.80
C GLY A 575 -17.49 12.34 -11.30
N ALA A 576 -18.58 12.50 -10.56
CA ALA A 576 -18.58 12.32 -9.11
C ALA A 576 -19.77 11.47 -8.65
N CYS A 577 -19.59 10.80 -7.51
CA CYS A 577 -20.64 10.06 -6.82
C CYS A 577 -20.98 10.74 -5.49
N SER A 578 -22.16 10.48 -4.94
CA SER A 578 -22.68 11.17 -3.75
C SER A 578 -21.70 11.15 -2.55
N ILE A 579 -20.96 10.06 -2.37
CA ILE A 579 -19.99 9.90 -1.27
C ILE A 579 -18.73 10.77 -1.42
N SER A 580 -18.36 11.21 -2.63
CA SER A 580 -17.12 11.97 -2.87
C SER A 580 -17.33 13.48 -2.92
N ILE A 581 -18.58 13.96 -3.05
CA ILE A 581 -18.89 15.37 -3.29
C ILE A 581 -18.46 16.25 -2.12
N GLN A 582 -18.77 15.84 -0.88
CA GLN A 582 -18.45 16.63 0.30
C GLN A 582 -16.93 16.81 0.45
N ASP A 583 -16.16 15.75 0.25
CA ASP A 583 -14.70 15.77 0.32
C ASP A 583 -14.10 16.63 -0.79
N ILE A 584 -14.57 16.50 -2.03
CA ILE A 584 -14.08 17.29 -3.16
C ILE A 584 -14.35 18.78 -2.97
N ASN A 585 -15.54 19.14 -2.48
CA ASN A 585 -15.88 20.54 -2.23
C ASN A 585 -14.96 21.14 -1.14
N GLN A 586 -14.77 20.41 -0.05
CA GLN A 586 -14.04 20.91 1.12
C GLN A 586 -12.52 20.90 0.91
N TYR A 587 -11.98 19.85 0.31
CA TYR A 587 -10.55 19.56 0.27
C TYR A 587 -9.95 19.48 -1.13
N GLY A 588 -10.77 19.58 -2.18
CA GLY A 588 -10.33 19.48 -3.57
C GLY A 588 -10.15 18.04 -4.03
N PHE A 589 -9.49 17.87 -5.19
CA PHE A 589 -9.24 16.55 -5.77
C PHE A 589 -8.08 15.86 -5.05
N ASN A 590 -8.10 14.54 -5.00
CA ASN A 590 -7.04 13.77 -4.36
C ASN A 590 -6.66 12.57 -5.25
N ARG A 591 -5.43 12.62 -5.80
CA ARG A 591 -4.91 11.59 -6.71
C ARG A 591 -4.72 10.22 -6.06
N SER A 592 -4.73 10.09 -4.72
CA SER A 592 -4.69 8.78 -4.05
C SER A 592 -5.93 7.91 -4.36
N TYR A 593 -7.00 8.51 -4.90
CA TYR A 593 -8.15 7.78 -5.43
C TYR A 593 -8.03 7.39 -6.92
N ALA A 594 -6.90 7.71 -7.58
CA ALA A 594 -6.63 7.31 -8.95
C ALA A 594 -6.61 5.78 -9.10
N GLY A 595 -7.25 5.25 -10.15
CA GLY A 595 -7.27 3.82 -10.45
C GLY A 595 -8.60 3.10 -10.20
N LYS A 596 -9.61 3.74 -9.57
CA LYS A 596 -10.95 3.15 -9.40
C LYS A 596 -11.62 2.75 -10.72
N ASN A 597 -11.27 3.40 -11.83
CA ASN A 597 -11.84 3.20 -13.17
C ASN A 597 -10.76 3.04 -14.27
N ALA A 598 -9.61 2.45 -13.92
CA ALA A 598 -8.38 2.31 -14.72
C ALA A 598 -7.58 3.62 -14.92
N ALA A 599 -6.27 3.57 -14.64
CA ALA A 599 -5.32 4.69 -14.75
C ALA A 599 -4.43 4.55 -16.01
N CYS A 600 -5.04 4.62 -17.19
CA CYS A 600 -4.41 4.29 -18.47
C CYS A 600 -3.28 5.24 -18.91
N TYR A 601 -3.29 6.49 -18.44
CA TYR A 601 -2.37 7.55 -18.89
C TYR A 601 -1.54 8.16 -17.75
N GLY A 602 -1.62 7.57 -16.54
CA GLY A 602 -0.90 8.00 -15.35
C GLY A 602 -1.74 7.91 -14.07
N ASN A 603 -1.07 7.81 -12.93
CA ASN A 603 -1.65 7.74 -11.59
C ASN A 603 -1.94 9.15 -11.06
N GLY A 604 -2.80 9.89 -11.77
CA GLY A 604 -3.23 11.24 -11.44
C GLY A 604 -4.75 11.38 -11.45
N THR A 605 -5.23 12.63 -11.32
CA THR A 605 -6.66 12.94 -11.39
C THR A 605 -7.05 13.25 -12.84
N TYR A 606 -8.11 12.58 -13.32
CA TYR A 606 -8.55 12.62 -14.72
C TYR A 606 -9.67 13.65 -14.92
N PHE A 607 -9.57 14.44 -15.99
CA PHE A 607 -10.55 15.43 -16.39
C PHE A 607 -10.86 15.31 -17.88
N ALA A 608 -12.12 15.17 -18.24
CA ALA A 608 -12.56 15.00 -19.62
C ALA A 608 -12.85 16.36 -20.28
N ILE A 609 -12.56 16.48 -21.57
CA ILE A 609 -12.99 17.62 -22.38
C ILE A 609 -14.51 17.59 -22.57
N ASN A 610 -15.07 16.40 -22.83
CA ASN A 610 -16.48 16.21 -23.11
C ASN A 610 -17.22 15.71 -21.86
N ALA A 611 -18.30 16.40 -21.49
CA ALA A 611 -19.15 16.04 -20.36
C ALA A 611 -19.73 14.63 -20.47
N ASN A 612 -19.98 14.12 -21.68
CA ASN A 612 -20.52 12.77 -21.90
C ASN A 612 -19.65 11.65 -21.33
N TYR A 613 -18.33 11.84 -21.31
CA TYR A 613 -17.39 10.88 -20.73
C TYR A 613 -17.58 10.84 -19.21
N SER A 614 -17.56 12.00 -18.55
CA SER A 614 -17.81 12.13 -17.12
C SER A 614 -19.24 11.72 -16.71
N ALA A 615 -20.20 11.83 -17.63
CA ALA A 615 -21.59 11.46 -17.42
C ALA A 615 -21.86 9.95 -17.51
N GLN A 616 -20.88 9.10 -17.85
CA GLN A 616 -21.07 7.64 -17.82
C GLN A 616 -21.24 7.13 -16.38
N ASP A 617 -22.01 6.05 -16.20
CA ASP A 617 -22.32 5.47 -14.88
C ASP A 617 -21.07 5.01 -14.11
N THR A 618 -20.00 4.68 -14.84
CA THR A 618 -18.68 4.37 -14.29
C THR A 618 -18.11 5.52 -13.46
N TYR A 619 -18.35 6.77 -13.86
CA TYR A 619 -17.75 7.98 -13.27
C TYR A 619 -18.75 8.80 -12.46
N SER A 620 -20.00 8.87 -12.91
CA SER A 620 -21.11 9.55 -12.21
C SER A 620 -22.21 8.56 -11.91
N LYS A 621 -22.10 7.82 -10.79
CA LYS A 621 -23.11 6.82 -10.43
C LYS A 621 -24.45 7.49 -10.08
N PRO A 622 -25.58 7.00 -10.63
CA PRO A 622 -26.89 7.52 -10.26
C PRO A 622 -27.19 7.21 -8.79
N ASP A 623 -27.84 8.15 -8.10
CA ASP A 623 -28.39 7.95 -6.76
C ASP A 623 -29.71 7.17 -6.79
N ALA A 624 -30.33 6.99 -5.63
CA ALA A 624 -31.60 6.28 -5.49
C ALA A 624 -32.76 6.94 -6.27
N GLN A 625 -32.63 8.22 -6.61
CA GLN A 625 -33.59 8.99 -7.39
C GLN A 625 -33.20 9.08 -8.88
N GLY A 626 -32.14 8.39 -9.30
CA GLY A 626 -31.61 8.40 -10.66
C GLY A 626 -30.84 9.67 -11.03
N GLN A 627 -30.54 10.55 -10.06
CA GLN A 627 -29.76 11.76 -10.32
C GLN A 627 -28.26 11.45 -10.30
N LYS A 628 -27.53 12.13 -11.19
CA LYS A 628 -26.09 11.99 -11.38
C LYS A 628 -25.42 13.34 -11.22
N CYS A 629 -24.16 13.32 -10.81
CA CYS A 629 -23.37 14.52 -10.57
C CYS A 629 -22.09 14.53 -11.41
N VAL A 630 -21.82 15.66 -12.06
CA VAL A 630 -20.57 15.94 -12.78
C VAL A 630 -20.10 17.33 -12.38
N TYR A 631 -18.81 17.47 -12.08
CA TYR A 631 -18.17 18.75 -11.88
C TYR A 631 -17.76 19.37 -13.22
N LEU A 632 -17.86 20.70 -13.31
CA LEU A 632 -17.10 21.53 -14.23
C LEU A 632 -16.01 22.24 -13.43
N CYS A 633 -14.75 21.97 -13.78
CA CYS A 633 -13.58 22.36 -13.00
C CYS A 633 -12.71 23.33 -13.78
N ARG A 634 -12.00 24.23 -13.08
CA ARG A 634 -10.82 24.91 -13.63
C ARG A 634 -9.60 24.03 -13.37
N VAL A 635 -8.84 23.72 -14.41
CA VAL A 635 -7.70 22.80 -14.34
C VAL A 635 -6.49 23.44 -14.98
N LEU A 636 -5.38 23.52 -14.23
CA LEU A 636 -4.08 23.97 -14.72
C LEU A 636 -3.43 22.83 -15.51
N THR A 637 -3.66 22.81 -16.82
CA THR A 637 -3.10 21.81 -17.73
C THR A 637 -1.69 22.16 -18.19
N GLY A 638 -1.34 23.45 -18.18
CA GLY A 638 -0.02 23.94 -18.60
C GLY A 638 0.46 23.39 -19.95
N ASP A 639 1.76 23.15 -20.04
CA ASP A 639 2.36 22.35 -21.11
C ASP A 639 2.11 20.86 -20.86
N PHE A 640 1.69 20.14 -21.89
CA PHE A 640 1.31 18.73 -21.75
C PHE A 640 1.93 17.82 -22.81
N THR A 641 2.00 16.53 -22.50
CA THR A 641 2.49 15.49 -23.40
C THR A 641 1.66 14.21 -23.30
N LYS A 642 1.94 13.20 -24.12
CA LYS A 642 1.22 11.91 -24.08
C LYS A 642 1.53 11.17 -22.79
N GLY A 643 0.50 10.74 -22.08
CA GLY A 643 0.61 9.94 -20.86
C GLY A 643 0.74 8.45 -21.14
N THR A 644 1.33 7.72 -20.19
CA THR A 644 1.34 6.25 -20.20
C THR A 644 0.99 5.70 -18.82
N GLN A 645 0.55 4.45 -18.79
CA GLN A 645 0.19 3.77 -17.56
C GLN A 645 1.37 3.67 -16.60
N GLY A 646 1.13 3.93 -15.30
CA GLY A 646 2.13 3.81 -14.25
C GLY A 646 2.94 5.08 -13.96
N MET A 647 2.78 6.16 -14.73
CA MET A 647 3.38 7.45 -14.41
C MET A 647 2.86 7.97 -13.06
N VAL A 648 3.75 8.48 -12.20
CA VAL A 648 3.38 9.17 -10.94
C VAL A 648 3.66 10.67 -10.97
N VAL A 649 4.40 11.12 -11.99
CA VAL A 649 4.67 12.51 -12.36
C VAL A 649 4.72 12.61 -13.89
N PRO A 650 4.47 13.79 -14.49
CA PRO A 650 4.63 13.97 -15.94
C PRO A 650 6.07 13.72 -16.41
N PRO A 651 6.30 13.39 -17.70
CA PRO A 651 7.64 13.30 -18.27
C PRO A 651 8.42 14.62 -18.21
N THR A 652 9.74 14.56 -18.35
CA THR A 652 10.60 15.74 -18.56
C THR A 652 10.51 16.25 -20.00
N LYS A 653 10.63 17.57 -20.18
CA LYS A 653 10.67 18.22 -21.50
C LYS A 653 12.04 17.92 -22.14
N ALA A 654 12.07 17.60 -23.44
CA ALA A 654 13.33 17.28 -24.11
C ALA A 654 14.34 18.45 -24.14
N SER A 655 13.85 19.69 -24.03
CA SER A 655 14.63 20.92 -24.10
C SER A 655 15.06 21.49 -22.74
N SER A 656 14.63 20.91 -21.61
CA SER A 656 14.97 21.41 -20.27
C SER A 656 14.87 20.32 -19.19
N ALA A 657 15.50 20.52 -18.04
CA ALA A 657 15.33 19.63 -16.89
C ALA A 657 13.95 19.75 -16.19
N LEU A 658 13.00 20.49 -16.79
CA LEU A 658 11.66 20.70 -16.23
C LEU A 658 10.68 19.63 -16.71
N HIS A 659 9.74 19.27 -15.84
CA HIS A 659 8.62 18.40 -16.20
C HIS A 659 7.55 19.13 -17.03
N TYR A 660 6.79 18.39 -17.82
CA TYR A 660 5.48 18.83 -18.30
C TYR A 660 4.53 19.06 -17.10
N ASP A 661 3.48 19.85 -17.28
CA ASP A 661 2.52 20.18 -16.22
C ASP A 661 1.40 19.15 -16.10
N SER A 662 1.02 18.54 -17.23
CA SER A 662 0.00 17.48 -17.29
C SER A 662 0.27 16.50 -18.43
N VAL A 663 -0.54 15.44 -18.50
CA VAL A 663 -0.51 14.50 -19.63
C VAL A 663 -1.89 14.29 -20.23
N VAL A 664 -1.93 13.86 -21.49
CA VAL A 664 -3.15 13.60 -22.27
C VAL A 664 -3.19 12.16 -22.78
N ASN A 665 -4.39 11.70 -23.16
CA ASN A 665 -4.57 10.38 -23.78
C ASN A 665 -3.86 10.28 -25.14
N ASP A 666 -3.99 11.32 -25.97
CA ASP A 666 -3.39 11.41 -27.29
C ASP A 666 -3.17 12.89 -27.65
N ILE A 667 -2.00 13.21 -28.21
CA ILE A 667 -1.62 14.60 -28.54
C ILE A 667 -2.40 15.11 -29.76
N ASN A 668 -2.76 14.23 -30.70
CA ASN A 668 -3.47 14.61 -31.93
C ASN A 668 -4.99 14.61 -31.75
N SER A 669 -5.50 13.88 -30.75
CA SER A 669 -6.93 13.83 -30.41
C SER A 669 -7.12 13.79 -28.90
N ILE A 670 -6.92 14.96 -28.28
CA ILE A 670 -7.07 15.12 -26.84
C ILE A 670 -8.55 14.95 -26.47
N GLN A 671 -8.82 14.05 -25.54
CA GLN A 671 -10.14 13.83 -24.95
C GLN A 671 -10.14 14.05 -23.44
N MET A 672 -8.97 13.95 -22.81
CA MET A 672 -8.81 14.12 -21.38
C MET A 672 -7.41 14.61 -21.01
N PHE A 673 -7.34 15.23 -19.84
CA PHE A 673 -6.11 15.63 -19.17
C PHE A 673 -5.98 14.87 -17.84
N VAL A 674 -4.74 14.56 -17.48
CA VAL A 674 -4.38 13.97 -16.20
C VAL A 674 -3.38 14.89 -15.51
N ILE A 675 -3.74 15.38 -14.33
CA ILE A 675 -2.86 16.18 -13.48
C ILE A 675 -2.32 15.33 -12.32
N PHE A 676 -1.10 15.64 -11.89
CA PHE A 676 -0.43 14.92 -10.81
C PHE A 676 -0.28 15.76 -9.55
N HIS A 677 -0.73 17.01 -9.55
CA HIS A 677 -0.77 17.87 -8.37
C HIS A 677 -2.22 18.22 -8.05
N ASP A 678 -2.64 17.89 -6.82
CA ASP A 678 -4.03 18.02 -6.38
C ASP A 678 -4.53 19.48 -6.38
N THR A 679 -3.62 20.42 -6.11
CA THR A 679 -3.89 21.87 -6.12
C THR A 679 -3.99 22.49 -7.52
N HIS A 680 -3.77 21.72 -8.59
CA HIS A 680 -3.91 22.19 -9.98
C HIS A 680 -5.35 22.13 -10.50
N ALA A 681 -6.33 21.79 -9.66
CA ALA A 681 -7.74 21.81 -10.05
C ALA A 681 -8.65 22.42 -8.98
N TYR A 682 -9.61 23.22 -9.42
CA TYR A 682 -10.66 23.81 -8.60
C TYR A 682 -12.03 23.33 -9.07
N PRO A 683 -12.83 22.68 -8.19
CA PRO A 683 -14.20 22.31 -8.53
C PRO A 683 -15.05 23.57 -8.54
N GLU A 684 -15.39 24.09 -9.73
CA GLU A 684 -16.05 25.40 -9.85
C GLU A 684 -17.57 25.27 -9.78
N TYR A 685 -18.13 24.28 -10.49
CA TYR A 685 -19.56 24.00 -10.49
C TYR A 685 -19.83 22.51 -10.33
N LEU A 686 -20.88 22.18 -9.60
CA LEU A 686 -21.47 20.85 -9.52
C LEU A 686 -22.78 20.85 -10.30
N ILE A 687 -22.87 19.99 -11.32
CA ILE A 687 -24.05 19.85 -12.18
C ILE A 687 -24.76 18.57 -11.79
N THR A 688 -25.99 18.70 -11.27
CA THR A 688 -26.88 17.56 -11.02
C THR A 688 -27.82 17.40 -12.20
N PHE A 689 -27.91 16.20 -12.77
CA PHE A 689 -28.72 15.90 -13.96
C PHE A 689 -29.37 14.52 -13.85
N LYS A 690 -30.38 14.26 -14.68
CA LYS A 690 -31.01 12.94 -14.82
C LYS A 690 -31.28 12.60 -16.28
#